data_AF-A0A4Q5NT86-F1
#
_entry.id   AF-A0A4Q5NT86-F1
#
_cell.length_a   1.000
_cell.length_b   1.000
_cell.length_c   1.000
_cell.angle_alpha   90.00
_cell.angle_beta   90.00
_cell.angle_gamma   90.00
#
_symmetry.space_group_name_H-M   'P 1'
#
loop_
_entity.id
_entity.type
_entity.pdbx_description
1 polymer ?
#
loop_
_entity_poly.entity_id
_entity_poly.type
_entity_poly.pdbx_seq_one_letter_code
_entity_poly.pdbx_strand_id
1 'polypeptide(L)'
;MAAPTEQLLQLKVRREHLEPLARLVSHSQKWHAWAVDDAQKEALRQNDESERETAALLQEKERAFDEKLKLVRRTYEAESQGSKRAFELKSQDLERQLRELTHRFSWGELPWDAPDWDNFDSRDVLNVPSHSRLGEFMLEGRNGSWRVPALIPLIGSNNVLFKAPGADKDRAHMALQALMLRLLASLPPGKLRLTMLDPIGLGANMAGFMKLPDALTGGRIWTEANHIERQLVDLSEHMEKVIQKYLLNRFSSMQEFNEQAGRVQEPYRVLAVANFPANFSDSAARRLLSIATNGPRTGVYVLGVIDPSMKLPYGFDLGELERHATVIEASRQQFFLNVPGLHRIPIELDSPPPQPKEALPESPEEGARERGATLWTNSLFDRICRSVAEESVAVGIVRIPFSDIEPALDWEKTSTSELLQIPLGCFGAHDVQQLTFGVGTEHSALIIGKTGSGKSSLLHVMVLAAAMKYSPDELEMYLLDLKQVEFVDYADAQLPHARVVAMQSEREFGLSVLQGLADELKRRQDRFQGIATNLKEFRASCPGEAMPRILLVVDEFQELFNEEDKIAADSSMILDRLVRLGRAFGIHVVLATQSLSGKNVLSTSTKEQMAVRIALQCSESDSRQILADDNPAARLLERPGEAIYNARNGLVEGNNSFQAVYLNKDERRELIERISGKANSQPQWRNRPPMIVFRGKEPARVAQCSPLTTLVAAKEVVQSPVSLAFLGSAVAIKPPTAAPLRRQSRNNLLIVGQQEESATGMLAASLIGLAARYRSNDAQFFVGDWTDVDLPYHGMLEQVVQGLPHKAKMLTTRSLPQTLNDIARLVDERVKNEITGGEAIFLVLNGLHRPRDLRREEGGNYRNYSFEETPTKNSGDSLAQIVRDGPEVGVHTLAWADTVASLERVVSRRELVEWQYRVVFPMGASESNTLLDSSVAAKLQHPFAFFYDEDRASQLEKFNPYGVPNSDWIQTTLATLRQRSNASTN
;
A
#
# COMPACT_ATOMS: atom_id res chain seq x y z
N MET A 1 -48.12 -19.65 0.13
CA MET A 1 -49.55 -19.44 0.49
C MET A 1 -50.40 -20.37 -0.36
N ALA A 2 -51.42 -20.95 0.27
CA ALA A 2 -52.38 -21.86 -0.33
C ALA A 2 -53.24 -21.19 -1.42
N ALA A 3 -53.77 -22.04 -2.31
CA ALA A 3 -54.64 -21.76 -3.45
C ALA A 3 -56.01 -21.17 -3.03
N PRO A 4 -56.93 -20.81 -3.97
CA PRO A 4 -57.53 -21.76 -4.92
C PRO A 4 -57.42 -21.29 -6.38
N THR A 5 -57.19 -22.14 -7.38
CA THR A 5 -58.03 -23.29 -7.82
C THR A 5 -59.45 -22.86 -8.19
N GLU A 6 -59.64 -22.26 -9.37
CA GLU A 6 -60.84 -22.32 -10.23
C GLU A 6 -60.80 -21.17 -11.25
N GLN A 7 -60.26 -21.41 -12.45
CA GLN A 7 -60.63 -20.70 -13.72
C GLN A 7 -59.83 -21.14 -14.96
N LEU A 8 -59.21 -22.33 -14.94
CA LEU A 8 -58.62 -22.99 -16.12
C LEU A 8 -59.22 -24.38 -16.36
N LEU A 9 -60.54 -24.50 -16.18
CA LEU A 9 -61.31 -25.68 -16.52
C LEU A 9 -62.57 -25.24 -17.25
N GLN A 10 -62.46 -24.96 -18.56
CA GLN A 10 -63.55 -25.16 -19.53
C GLN A 10 -63.09 -24.84 -20.97
N LEU A 11 -62.17 -25.65 -21.49
CA LEU A 11 -62.18 -26.02 -22.91
C LEU A 11 -62.15 -27.55 -22.97
N LYS A 12 -63.21 -28.16 -22.41
CA LYS A 12 -63.62 -29.50 -22.85
C LYS A 12 -63.90 -29.38 -24.33
N VAL A 13 -62.97 -29.87 -25.15
CA VAL A 13 -63.31 -30.36 -26.49
C VAL A 13 -64.42 -31.37 -26.26
N ARG A 14 -65.67 -30.95 -26.50
CA ARG A 14 -66.79 -31.87 -26.44
C ARG A 14 -66.54 -32.93 -27.50
N ARG A 15 -66.35 -34.15 -27.01
CA ARG A 15 -66.27 -35.41 -27.74
C ARG A 15 -67.61 -35.78 -28.42
N GLU A 16 -68.45 -34.78 -28.71
CA GLU A 16 -69.79 -34.89 -29.30
C GLU A 16 -69.85 -34.30 -30.73
N HIS A 17 -68.74 -33.73 -31.23
CA HIS A 17 -68.63 -33.24 -32.61
C HIS A 17 -67.62 -34.01 -33.48
N LEU A 18 -67.05 -35.12 -32.98
CA LEU A 18 -66.11 -35.98 -33.70
C LEU A 18 -66.60 -37.43 -33.92
N GLU A 19 -67.87 -37.73 -33.62
CA GLU A 19 -68.52 -39.01 -33.97
C GLU A 19 -69.28 -39.04 -35.32
N PRO A 20 -69.64 -37.91 -35.99
CA PRO A 20 -70.22 -37.98 -37.33
C PRO A 20 -69.20 -38.19 -38.46
N LEU A 21 -67.93 -37.80 -38.27
CA LEU A 21 -66.90 -37.84 -39.33
C LEU A 21 -66.26 -39.22 -39.52
N ALA A 22 -66.31 -40.11 -38.52
CA ALA A 22 -65.88 -41.50 -38.63
C ALA A 22 -67.00 -42.46 -39.14
N ARG A 23 -68.26 -42.00 -39.21
CA ARG A 23 -69.38 -42.75 -39.81
C ARG A 23 -69.68 -42.36 -41.26
N LEU A 24 -69.17 -41.22 -41.73
CA LEU A 24 -69.32 -40.77 -43.12
C LEU A 24 -68.36 -41.42 -44.12
N VAL A 25 -67.33 -42.13 -43.65
CA VAL A 25 -66.39 -42.89 -44.52
C VAL A 25 -66.66 -44.41 -44.49
N SER A 26 -67.52 -44.90 -43.60
CA SER A 26 -67.89 -46.33 -43.51
C SER A 26 -69.32 -46.67 -43.94
N HIS A 27 -70.14 -45.68 -44.34
CA HIS A 27 -71.50 -45.90 -44.88
C HIS A 27 -71.66 -45.64 -46.38
N SER A 28 -70.66 -45.11 -47.10
CA SER A 28 -70.78 -44.87 -48.55
C SER A 28 -70.58 -46.12 -49.42
N GLN A 29 -69.99 -47.20 -48.88
CA GLN A 29 -69.77 -48.45 -49.63
C GLN A 29 -70.86 -49.53 -49.44
N LYS A 30 -71.82 -49.34 -48.52
CA LYS A 30 -72.95 -50.28 -48.33
C LYS A 30 -74.31 -49.79 -48.86
N TRP A 31 -74.47 -48.49 -49.13
CA TRP A 31 -75.69 -47.94 -49.72
C TRP A 31 -75.73 -48.02 -51.26
N HIS A 32 -74.58 -47.95 -51.93
CA HIS A 32 -74.50 -48.11 -53.39
C HIS A 32 -74.84 -49.53 -53.87
N ALA A 33 -74.64 -50.56 -53.05
CA ALA A 33 -74.97 -51.94 -53.41
C ALA A 33 -76.45 -52.32 -53.18
N TRP A 34 -77.18 -51.58 -52.32
CA TRP A 34 -78.61 -51.80 -52.10
C TRP A 34 -79.48 -50.96 -53.05
N ALA A 35 -79.10 -49.70 -53.32
CA ALA A 35 -79.86 -48.80 -54.19
C ALA A 35 -79.84 -49.21 -55.68
N VAL A 36 -78.86 -50.00 -56.13
CA VAL A 36 -78.79 -50.50 -57.51
C VAL A 36 -79.65 -51.76 -57.73
N ASP A 37 -79.89 -52.57 -56.68
CA ASP A 37 -80.72 -53.78 -56.77
C ASP A 37 -82.23 -53.50 -56.56
N ASP A 38 -82.57 -52.45 -55.79
CA ASP A 38 -83.96 -52.00 -55.58
C ASP A 38 -84.48 -51.18 -56.77
N ALA A 39 -83.62 -50.38 -57.40
CA ALA A 39 -83.97 -49.58 -58.59
C ALA A 39 -84.19 -50.43 -59.87
N GLN A 40 -83.62 -51.64 -59.94
CA GLN A 40 -83.83 -52.55 -61.08
C GLN A 40 -85.10 -53.40 -60.98
N LYS A 41 -85.74 -53.48 -59.79
CA LYS A 41 -86.98 -54.25 -59.58
C LYS A 41 -88.25 -53.40 -59.64
N GLU A 42 -88.16 -52.09 -59.41
CA GLU A 42 -89.30 -51.16 -59.50
C GLU A 42 -89.48 -50.55 -60.91
N ALA A 43 -88.48 -50.64 -61.80
CA ALA A 43 -88.51 -50.12 -63.17
C ALA A 43 -89.39 -50.95 -64.15
N LEU A 44 -90.21 -51.87 -63.66
CA LEU A 44 -91.02 -52.80 -64.45
C LEU A 44 -92.49 -52.79 -64.00
N ARG A 45 -93.12 -51.61 -63.91
CA ARG A 45 -94.57 -51.40 -64.09
C ARG A 45 -94.93 -49.91 -64.02
N GLN A 46 -95.11 -49.32 -65.20
CA GLN A 46 -96.01 -48.19 -65.53
C GLN A 46 -96.27 -47.13 -64.44
N ASN A 47 -95.85 -45.87 -64.65
CA ASN A 47 -96.72 -44.83 -65.22
C ASN A 47 -96.03 -43.44 -65.27
N ASP A 48 -96.29 -42.71 -66.36
CA ASP A 48 -95.63 -41.52 -66.90
C ASP A 48 -95.92 -40.18 -66.16
N GLU A 49 -96.23 -40.19 -64.86
CA GLU A 49 -96.58 -38.95 -64.12
C GLU A 49 -95.67 -38.61 -62.91
N SER A 50 -94.72 -39.47 -62.54
CA SER A 50 -93.85 -39.29 -61.35
C SER A 50 -92.47 -38.65 -61.64
N GLU A 51 -91.98 -38.72 -62.88
CA GLU A 51 -90.62 -38.26 -63.24
C GLU A 51 -90.45 -36.73 -63.23
N ARG A 52 -91.52 -35.96 -63.47
CA ARG A 52 -91.46 -34.48 -63.44
C ARG A 52 -91.42 -33.91 -62.03
N GLU A 53 -92.08 -34.54 -61.07
CA GLU A 53 -92.05 -34.11 -59.66
C GLU A 53 -90.76 -34.56 -58.95
N THR A 54 -90.24 -35.75 -59.26
CA THR A 54 -88.98 -36.23 -58.66
C THR A 54 -87.75 -35.50 -59.18
N ALA A 55 -87.68 -35.12 -60.47
CA ALA A 55 -86.58 -34.32 -61.01
C ALA A 55 -86.55 -32.89 -60.41
N ALA A 56 -87.72 -32.27 -60.22
CA ALA A 56 -87.82 -30.96 -59.56
C ALA A 56 -87.39 -31.03 -58.08
N LEU A 57 -87.81 -32.07 -57.35
CA LEU A 57 -87.44 -32.28 -55.95
C LEU A 57 -85.95 -32.59 -55.77
N LEU A 58 -85.34 -33.35 -56.69
CA LEU A 58 -83.89 -33.63 -56.68
C LEU A 58 -83.09 -32.37 -56.94
N GLN A 59 -83.50 -31.56 -57.92
CA GLN A 59 -82.81 -30.31 -58.27
C GLN A 59 -82.95 -29.26 -57.15
N GLU A 60 -84.08 -29.24 -56.44
CA GLU A 60 -84.30 -28.42 -55.25
C GLU A 60 -83.43 -28.90 -54.07
N LYS A 61 -83.31 -30.21 -53.86
CA LYS A 61 -82.44 -30.77 -52.80
C LYS A 61 -80.95 -30.62 -53.11
N GLU A 62 -80.51 -30.73 -54.37
CA GLU A 62 -79.14 -30.42 -54.77
C GLU A 62 -78.82 -28.95 -54.58
N ARG A 63 -79.72 -28.03 -54.98
CA ARG A 63 -79.57 -26.60 -54.70
C ARG A 63 -79.48 -26.32 -53.19
N ALA A 64 -80.36 -26.93 -52.40
CA ALA A 64 -80.35 -26.76 -50.95
C ALA A 64 -79.07 -27.33 -50.30
N PHE A 65 -78.52 -28.42 -50.83
CA PHE A 65 -77.26 -29.00 -50.37
C PHE A 65 -76.06 -28.12 -50.74
N ASP A 66 -76.00 -27.63 -51.98
CA ASP A 66 -74.95 -26.72 -52.45
C ASP A 66 -74.98 -25.38 -51.70
N GLU A 67 -76.16 -24.85 -51.39
CA GLU A 67 -76.30 -23.66 -50.54
C GLU A 67 -75.81 -23.93 -49.12
N LYS A 68 -76.15 -25.09 -48.54
CA LYS A 68 -75.63 -25.49 -47.22
C LYS A 68 -74.11 -25.66 -47.23
N LEU A 69 -73.55 -26.24 -48.29
CA LEU A 69 -72.10 -26.44 -48.42
C LEU A 69 -71.38 -25.10 -48.57
N LYS A 70 -71.92 -24.18 -49.38
CA LYS A 70 -71.42 -22.80 -49.50
C LYS A 70 -71.51 -22.06 -48.18
N LEU A 71 -72.58 -22.24 -47.42
CA LEU A 71 -72.74 -21.63 -46.10
C LEU A 71 -71.70 -22.17 -45.11
N VAL A 72 -71.53 -23.49 -45.00
CA VAL A 72 -70.52 -24.12 -44.12
C VAL A 72 -69.11 -23.68 -44.50
N ARG A 73 -68.79 -23.60 -45.80
CA ARG A 73 -67.48 -23.15 -46.27
C ARG A 73 -67.23 -21.68 -45.92
N ARG A 74 -68.23 -20.81 -46.13
CA ARG A 74 -68.16 -19.40 -45.72
C ARG A 74 -68.02 -19.24 -44.21
N THR A 75 -68.75 -20.01 -43.41
CA THR A 75 -68.64 -19.97 -41.94
C THR A 75 -67.26 -20.44 -41.49
N TYR A 76 -66.73 -21.53 -42.06
CA TYR A 76 -65.38 -22.02 -41.78
C TYR A 76 -64.30 -21.02 -42.20
N GLU A 77 -64.42 -20.42 -43.39
CA GLU A 77 -63.50 -19.38 -43.85
C GLU A 77 -63.56 -18.13 -42.97
N ALA A 78 -64.75 -17.72 -42.54
CA ALA A 78 -64.94 -16.58 -41.63
C ALA A 78 -64.40 -16.86 -40.21
N GLU A 79 -64.64 -18.05 -39.65
CA GLU A 79 -64.07 -18.47 -38.35
C GLU A 79 -62.55 -18.64 -38.43
N SER A 80 -62.03 -19.17 -39.54
CA SER A 80 -60.59 -19.31 -39.79
C SER A 80 -59.91 -17.94 -39.91
N GLN A 81 -60.50 -17.01 -40.68
CA GLN A 81 -60.01 -15.63 -40.78
C GLN A 81 -60.13 -14.88 -39.45
N GLY A 82 -61.23 -15.06 -38.71
CA GLY A 82 -61.42 -14.50 -37.37
C GLY A 82 -60.37 -15.01 -36.38
N SER A 83 -60.09 -16.32 -36.40
CA SER A 83 -59.05 -16.94 -35.58
C SER A 83 -57.64 -16.48 -35.96
N LYS A 84 -57.37 -16.32 -37.26
CA LYS A 84 -56.08 -15.81 -37.77
C LYS A 84 -55.87 -14.35 -37.36
N ARG A 85 -56.90 -13.50 -37.47
CA ARG A 85 -56.83 -12.10 -37.05
C ARG A 85 -56.69 -11.96 -35.53
N ALA A 86 -57.39 -12.78 -34.75
CA ALA A 86 -57.24 -12.82 -33.29
C ALA A 86 -55.83 -13.28 -32.87
N PHE A 87 -55.24 -14.21 -33.61
CA PHE A 87 -53.86 -14.66 -33.41
C PHE A 87 -52.85 -13.56 -33.77
N GLU A 88 -53.00 -12.88 -34.91
CA GLU A 88 -52.15 -11.75 -35.32
C GLU A 88 -52.15 -10.62 -34.27
N LEU A 89 -53.32 -10.26 -33.74
CA LEU A 89 -53.44 -9.25 -32.68
C LEU A 89 -52.72 -9.66 -31.39
N LYS A 90 -52.86 -10.93 -30.96
CA LYS A 90 -52.14 -11.45 -29.78
C LYS A 90 -50.63 -11.54 -30.01
N SER A 91 -50.20 -11.86 -31.22
CA SER A 91 -48.77 -11.90 -31.57
C SER A 91 -48.14 -10.50 -31.51
N GLN A 92 -48.83 -9.49 -32.04
CA GLN A 92 -48.38 -8.09 -31.95
C GLN A 92 -48.32 -7.59 -30.50
N ASP A 93 -49.29 -7.99 -29.66
CA ASP A 93 -49.28 -7.67 -28.24
C ASP A 93 -48.10 -8.34 -27.51
N LEU A 94 -47.82 -9.62 -27.79
CA LEU A 94 -46.66 -10.32 -27.25
C LEU A 94 -45.34 -9.65 -27.66
N GLU A 95 -45.18 -9.30 -28.93
CA GLU A 95 -43.99 -8.56 -29.40
C GLU A 95 -43.82 -7.20 -28.72
N ARG A 96 -44.93 -6.48 -28.50
CA ARG A 96 -44.91 -5.22 -27.75
C ARG A 96 -44.46 -5.44 -26.32
N GLN A 97 -45.02 -6.43 -25.62
CA GLN A 97 -44.64 -6.76 -24.24
C GLN A 97 -43.17 -7.18 -24.15
N LEU A 98 -42.66 -7.94 -25.12
CA LEU A 98 -41.24 -8.31 -25.19
C LEU A 98 -40.34 -7.08 -25.36
N ARG A 99 -40.70 -6.15 -26.26
CA ARG A 99 -39.95 -4.88 -26.43
C ARG A 99 -39.95 -4.02 -25.18
N GLU A 100 -41.10 -3.87 -24.51
CA GLU A 100 -41.21 -3.13 -23.25
C GLU A 100 -40.36 -3.75 -22.13
N LEU A 101 -40.27 -5.08 -22.12
CA LEU A 101 -39.46 -5.84 -21.16
C LEU A 101 -37.96 -5.70 -21.45
N THR A 102 -37.54 -5.67 -22.72
CA THR A 102 -36.13 -5.43 -23.11
C THR A 102 -35.63 -4.04 -22.68
N HIS A 103 -36.48 -3.01 -22.67
CA HIS A 103 -36.10 -1.67 -22.17
C HIS A 103 -35.79 -1.63 -20.66
N ARG A 104 -36.13 -2.68 -19.92
CA ARG A 104 -35.84 -2.81 -18.48
C ARG A 104 -34.65 -3.73 -18.20
N PHE A 105 -34.03 -4.27 -19.25
CA PHE A 105 -32.91 -5.18 -19.11
C PHE A 105 -31.66 -4.48 -18.62
N SER A 106 -30.95 -5.17 -17.73
CA SER A 106 -29.56 -4.87 -17.41
C SER A 106 -28.64 -5.34 -18.54
N TRP A 107 -27.37 -4.92 -18.50
CA TRP A 107 -26.35 -5.31 -19.49
C TRP A 107 -26.28 -6.83 -19.72
N GLY A 108 -26.41 -7.63 -18.66
CA GLY A 108 -26.35 -9.09 -18.72
C GLY A 108 -27.55 -9.76 -19.37
N GLU A 109 -28.65 -9.03 -19.58
CA GLU A 109 -29.90 -9.52 -20.16
C GLU A 109 -30.09 -9.05 -21.61
N LEU A 110 -29.39 -7.99 -22.03
CA LEU A 110 -29.46 -7.43 -23.38
C LEU A 110 -28.86 -8.36 -24.44
N PRO A 111 -29.42 -8.44 -25.65
CA PRO A 111 -28.78 -9.15 -26.76
C PRO A 111 -27.54 -8.38 -27.25
N TRP A 112 -26.57 -9.07 -27.88
CA TRP A 112 -25.29 -8.47 -28.27
C TRP A 112 -25.40 -7.44 -29.42
N ASP A 113 -26.49 -7.47 -30.17
CA ASP A 113 -26.80 -6.54 -31.25
C ASP A 113 -27.59 -5.31 -30.78
N ALA A 114 -27.88 -5.19 -29.47
CA ALA A 114 -28.53 -4.02 -28.91
C ALA A 114 -27.64 -2.77 -29.06
N PRO A 115 -28.19 -1.62 -29.49
CA PRO A 115 -27.42 -0.38 -29.69
C PRO A 115 -26.86 0.20 -28.38
N ASP A 116 -27.43 -0.19 -27.23
CA ASP A 116 -26.99 0.22 -25.90
C ASP A 116 -25.49 -0.10 -25.66
N TRP A 117 -24.97 -1.18 -26.24
CA TRP A 117 -23.56 -1.62 -26.10
C TRP A 117 -22.53 -0.64 -26.69
N ASP A 118 -22.94 0.32 -27.50
CA ASP A 118 -22.04 1.36 -28.01
C ASP A 118 -21.66 2.40 -26.95
N ASN A 119 -22.49 2.54 -25.91
CA ASN A 119 -22.26 3.44 -24.79
C ASN A 119 -21.94 2.69 -23.48
N PHE A 120 -21.55 1.42 -23.57
CA PHE A 120 -21.24 0.62 -22.38
C PHE A 120 -20.07 1.22 -21.59
N ASP A 121 -20.32 1.51 -20.31
CA ASP A 121 -19.32 1.90 -19.32
C ASP A 121 -19.52 1.07 -18.05
N SER A 122 -18.47 0.37 -17.62
CA SER A 122 -18.51 -0.47 -16.42
C SER A 122 -18.74 0.33 -15.12
N ARG A 123 -18.53 1.66 -15.12
CA ARG A 123 -18.83 2.54 -13.99
C ARG A 123 -20.32 2.71 -13.71
N ASP A 124 -21.16 2.53 -14.72
CA ASP A 124 -22.62 2.68 -14.59
C ASP A 124 -23.28 1.41 -14.01
N VAL A 125 -22.50 0.36 -13.80
CA VAL A 125 -22.96 -0.92 -13.23
C VAL A 125 -23.00 -0.82 -11.71
N LEU A 126 -24.15 -0.45 -11.16
CA LEU A 126 -24.34 -0.23 -9.71
C LEU A 126 -24.92 -1.44 -8.97
N ASN A 127 -25.74 -2.26 -9.64
CA ASN A 127 -26.50 -3.33 -9.01
C ASN A 127 -26.17 -4.69 -9.61
N VAL A 128 -26.18 -5.73 -8.77
CA VAL A 128 -26.05 -7.12 -9.19
C VAL A 128 -27.36 -7.56 -9.85
N PRO A 129 -27.36 -8.06 -11.10
CA PRO A 129 -28.57 -8.49 -11.75
C PRO A 129 -29.09 -9.79 -11.13
N SER A 130 -30.42 -9.96 -11.14
CA SER A 130 -31.07 -11.19 -10.67
C SER A 130 -31.02 -12.32 -11.72
N HIS A 131 -30.83 -11.99 -12.99
CA HIS A 131 -30.78 -12.96 -14.09
C HIS A 131 -29.66 -12.64 -15.07
N SER A 132 -29.29 -13.63 -15.88
CA SER A 132 -28.36 -13.50 -17.00
C SER A 132 -28.96 -14.17 -18.22
N ARG A 133 -28.76 -13.55 -19.39
CA ARG A 133 -29.23 -14.11 -20.65
C ARG A 133 -28.31 -15.24 -21.12
N LEU A 134 -28.93 -16.35 -21.49
CA LEU A 134 -28.29 -17.54 -22.03
C LEU A 134 -28.39 -17.60 -23.56
N GLY A 135 -29.46 -17.03 -24.12
CA GLY A 135 -29.82 -17.21 -25.52
C GLY A 135 -31.29 -16.86 -25.79
N GLU A 136 -31.91 -17.56 -26.74
CA GLU A 136 -33.33 -17.40 -27.08
C GLU A 136 -34.06 -18.75 -27.09
N PHE A 137 -35.21 -18.81 -26.43
CA PHE A 137 -36.19 -19.88 -26.61
C PHE A 137 -36.83 -19.76 -27.98
N MET A 138 -36.83 -20.86 -28.73
CA MET A 138 -37.51 -20.96 -30.02
C MET A 138 -38.88 -21.62 -29.81
N LEU A 139 -39.94 -20.81 -29.86
CA LEU A 139 -41.33 -21.27 -29.75
C LEU A 139 -41.90 -21.47 -31.14
N GLU A 140 -42.12 -22.73 -31.54
CA GLU A 140 -42.76 -23.07 -32.81
C GLU A 140 -44.25 -23.42 -32.62
N GLY A 141 -45.12 -22.72 -33.32
CA GLY A 141 -46.56 -22.97 -33.35
C GLY A 141 -47.08 -23.19 -34.78
N ARG A 142 -48.30 -23.71 -34.92
CA ARG A 142 -48.93 -23.97 -36.24
C ARG A 142 -49.11 -22.72 -37.11
N ASN A 143 -49.14 -21.53 -36.49
CA ASN A 143 -49.44 -20.27 -37.15
C ASN A 143 -48.28 -19.26 -37.08
N GLY A 144 -47.10 -19.62 -36.55
CA GLY A 144 -45.94 -18.74 -36.43
C GLY A 144 -44.83 -19.28 -35.51
N SER A 145 -43.67 -18.63 -35.55
CA SER A 145 -42.55 -18.88 -34.65
C SER A 145 -42.18 -17.60 -33.89
N TRP A 146 -41.78 -17.74 -32.63
CA TRP A 146 -41.34 -16.62 -31.79
C TRP A 146 -40.01 -16.93 -31.12
N ARG A 147 -39.23 -15.87 -30.93
CA ARG A 147 -37.99 -15.90 -30.17
C ARG A 147 -38.19 -15.12 -28.89
N VAL A 148 -37.92 -15.76 -27.77
CA VAL A 148 -38.09 -15.15 -26.43
C VAL A 148 -36.75 -15.24 -25.70
N PRO A 149 -36.25 -14.17 -25.08
CA PRO A 149 -35.01 -14.21 -24.31
C PRO A 149 -35.03 -15.34 -23.26
N ALA A 150 -34.00 -16.19 -23.30
CA ALA A 150 -33.78 -17.22 -22.29
C ALA A 150 -32.96 -16.64 -21.14
N LEU A 151 -33.63 -16.22 -20.08
CA LEU A 151 -33.00 -15.68 -18.86
C LEU A 151 -32.91 -16.76 -17.79
N ILE A 152 -31.75 -16.88 -17.15
CA ILE A 152 -31.51 -17.82 -16.05
C ILE A 152 -31.06 -17.05 -14.79
N PRO A 153 -31.51 -17.43 -13.59
CA PRO A 153 -30.93 -16.91 -12.36
C PRO A 153 -29.53 -17.51 -12.19
N LEU A 154 -28.55 -16.66 -11.89
CA LEU A 154 -27.15 -17.08 -11.77
C LEU A 154 -26.57 -16.64 -10.43
N ILE A 155 -26.34 -15.33 -10.25
CA ILE A 155 -25.90 -14.79 -8.98
C ILE A 155 -27.07 -14.89 -7.98
N GLY A 156 -26.82 -15.49 -6.82
CA GLY A 156 -27.81 -15.73 -5.77
C GLY A 156 -28.60 -17.03 -5.91
N SER A 157 -28.35 -17.84 -6.95
CA SER A 157 -29.12 -19.06 -7.25
C SER A 157 -28.23 -20.28 -7.48
N ASN A 158 -28.30 -20.91 -8.66
CA ASN A 158 -27.64 -22.18 -8.95
C ASN A 158 -26.42 -22.01 -9.87
N ASN A 159 -25.55 -23.02 -9.86
CA ASN A 159 -24.48 -23.18 -10.84
C ASN A 159 -25.06 -23.39 -12.26
N VAL A 160 -24.24 -23.35 -13.30
CA VAL A 160 -24.67 -23.62 -14.68
C VAL A 160 -23.81 -24.70 -15.30
N LEU A 161 -24.44 -25.73 -15.87
CA LEU A 161 -23.75 -26.84 -16.50
C LEU A 161 -24.27 -27.08 -17.92
N PHE A 162 -23.36 -27.05 -18.89
CA PHE A 162 -23.63 -27.44 -20.27
C PHE A 162 -23.23 -28.89 -20.47
N LYS A 163 -24.18 -29.76 -20.77
CA LYS A 163 -23.94 -31.17 -21.09
C LYS A 163 -23.92 -31.33 -22.61
N ALA A 164 -22.71 -31.37 -23.18
CA ALA A 164 -22.50 -31.32 -24.63
C ALA A 164 -21.45 -32.35 -25.08
N PRO A 165 -21.86 -33.44 -25.75
CA PRO A 165 -20.92 -34.40 -26.33
C PRO A 165 -20.45 -33.97 -27.73
N GLY A 166 -19.27 -34.44 -28.15
CA GLY A 166 -18.79 -34.33 -29.53
C GLY A 166 -18.78 -32.90 -30.09
N ALA A 167 -19.39 -32.69 -31.26
CA ALA A 167 -19.40 -31.41 -31.99
C ALA A 167 -20.21 -30.29 -31.30
N ASP A 168 -21.05 -30.62 -30.32
CA ASP A 168 -21.83 -29.62 -29.57
C ASP A 168 -20.98 -28.89 -28.51
N LYS A 169 -19.77 -29.38 -28.23
CA LYS A 169 -18.82 -28.77 -27.27
C LYS A 169 -18.44 -27.36 -27.64
N ASP A 170 -18.09 -27.12 -28.90
CA ASP A 170 -17.63 -25.79 -29.34
C ASP A 170 -18.72 -24.73 -29.09
N ARG A 171 -19.99 -25.07 -29.36
CA ARG A 171 -21.14 -24.20 -29.07
C ARG A 171 -21.34 -24.00 -27.56
N ALA A 172 -21.12 -25.02 -26.75
CA ALA A 172 -21.16 -24.91 -25.29
C ALA A 172 -20.01 -24.06 -24.73
N HIS A 173 -18.80 -24.14 -25.30
CA HIS A 173 -17.66 -23.29 -24.94
C HIS A 173 -17.92 -21.83 -25.31
N MET A 174 -18.50 -21.58 -26.48
CA MET A 174 -18.93 -20.23 -26.88
C MET A 174 -19.99 -19.68 -25.91
N ALA A 175 -20.99 -20.48 -25.55
CA ALA A 175 -22.00 -20.09 -24.56
C ALA A 175 -21.40 -19.81 -23.16
N LEU A 176 -20.42 -20.61 -22.74
CA LEU A 176 -19.65 -20.37 -21.51
C LEU A 176 -18.92 -19.02 -21.56
N GLN A 177 -18.21 -18.72 -22.65
CA GLN A 177 -17.55 -17.42 -22.84
C GLN A 177 -18.55 -16.25 -22.83
N ALA A 178 -19.69 -16.40 -23.53
CA ALA A 178 -20.73 -15.38 -23.57
C ALA A 178 -21.27 -15.09 -22.17
N LEU A 179 -21.54 -16.14 -21.36
CA LEU A 179 -22.04 -16.00 -20.00
C LEU A 179 -21.00 -15.33 -19.08
N MET A 180 -19.72 -15.68 -19.21
CA MET A 180 -18.64 -15.00 -18.48
C MET A 180 -18.53 -13.52 -18.84
N LEU A 181 -18.63 -13.18 -20.12
CA LEU A 181 -18.60 -11.79 -20.57
C LEU A 181 -19.81 -11.00 -20.06
N ARG A 182 -21.00 -11.62 -20.04
CA ARG A 182 -22.21 -11.03 -19.45
C ARG A 182 -22.03 -10.75 -17.97
N LEU A 183 -21.42 -11.68 -17.22
CA LEU A 183 -21.12 -11.46 -15.80
C LEU A 183 -20.15 -10.29 -15.59
N LEU A 184 -19.10 -10.18 -16.41
CA LEU A 184 -18.17 -9.04 -16.38
C LEU A 184 -18.87 -7.72 -16.68
N ALA A 185 -19.79 -7.71 -17.64
CA ALA A 185 -20.56 -6.51 -18.00
C ALA A 185 -21.63 -6.12 -16.97
N SER A 186 -22.01 -7.03 -16.07
CA SER A 186 -23.16 -6.84 -15.17
C SER A 186 -22.80 -6.80 -13.70
N LEU A 187 -21.56 -7.06 -13.34
CA LEU A 187 -21.07 -6.91 -11.98
C LEU A 187 -20.20 -5.64 -11.89
N PRO A 188 -20.29 -4.88 -10.78
CA PRO A 188 -19.45 -3.72 -10.59
C PRO A 188 -17.94 -4.10 -10.70
N PRO A 189 -17.09 -3.22 -11.23
CA PRO A 189 -15.65 -3.48 -11.36
C PRO A 189 -15.02 -3.95 -10.05
N GLY A 190 -14.11 -4.93 -10.12
CA GLY A 190 -13.48 -5.53 -8.93
C GLY A 190 -14.36 -6.42 -8.04
N LYS A 191 -15.64 -6.64 -8.38
CA LYS A 191 -16.56 -7.54 -7.65
C LYS A 191 -16.67 -8.95 -8.24
N LEU A 192 -15.89 -9.27 -9.27
CA LEU A 192 -15.85 -10.60 -9.88
C LEU A 192 -14.41 -11.12 -9.92
N ARG A 193 -14.22 -12.39 -9.57
CA ARG A 193 -12.97 -13.14 -9.78
C ARG A 193 -13.27 -14.38 -10.61
N LEU A 194 -12.42 -14.65 -11.60
CA LEU A 194 -12.54 -15.77 -12.51
C LEU A 194 -11.41 -16.76 -12.25
N THR A 195 -11.77 -18.01 -12.00
CA THR A 195 -10.83 -19.15 -12.01
C THR A 195 -11.15 -20.00 -13.23
N MET A 196 -10.21 -20.06 -14.17
CA MET A 196 -10.44 -20.68 -15.49
C MET A 196 -9.67 -21.99 -15.60
N LEU A 197 -10.39 -23.08 -15.86
CA LEU A 197 -9.85 -24.43 -16.02
C LEU A 197 -10.14 -24.94 -17.45
N ASP A 198 -9.08 -25.23 -18.22
CA ASP A 198 -9.20 -25.76 -19.58
C ASP A 198 -8.24 -26.93 -19.82
N PRO A 199 -8.57 -28.13 -19.32
CA PRO A 199 -7.67 -29.28 -19.34
C PRO A 199 -7.40 -29.85 -20.74
N ILE A 200 -8.29 -29.60 -21.72
CA ILE A 200 -8.16 -30.11 -23.10
C ILE A 200 -7.72 -29.01 -24.06
N GLY A 201 -8.36 -27.84 -24.05
CA GLY A 201 -8.11 -26.76 -25.02
C GLY A 201 -6.81 -25.99 -24.78
N LEU A 202 -6.02 -26.37 -23.76
CA LEU A 202 -4.78 -25.71 -23.35
C LEU A 202 -4.93 -24.19 -23.15
N GLY A 203 -6.14 -23.74 -22.78
CA GLY A 203 -6.49 -22.35 -22.56
C GLY A 203 -7.05 -21.62 -23.78
N ALA A 204 -7.08 -22.24 -24.96
CA ALA A 204 -7.62 -21.62 -26.17
C ALA A 204 -9.11 -21.25 -26.01
N ASN A 205 -9.87 -22.04 -25.26
CA ASN A 205 -11.31 -21.81 -25.05
C ASN A 205 -11.61 -20.56 -24.21
N MET A 206 -10.61 -19.91 -23.60
CA MET A 206 -10.82 -18.78 -22.68
C MET A 206 -9.73 -17.70 -22.81
N ALA A 207 -8.88 -17.80 -23.85
CA ALA A 207 -7.72 -16.93 -24.04
C ALA A 207 -8.09 -15.44 -24.15
N GLY A 208 -9.28 -15.11 -24.67
CA GLY A 208 -9.76 -13.73 -24.79
C GLY A 208 -9.80 -12.97 -23.46
N PHE A 209 -9.98 -13.67 -22.34
CA PHE A 209 -10.02 -13.06 -21.00
C PHE A 209 -8.62 -12.81 -20.40
N MET A 210 -7.55 -13.33 -20.99
CA MET A 210 -6.18 -13.16 -20.48
C MET A 210 -5.63 -11.73 -20.59
N LYS A 211 -6.33 -10.84 -21.31
CA LYS A 211 -6.03 -9.40 -21.33
C LYS A 211 -6.48 -8.68 -20.06
N LEU A 212 -7.34 -9.29 -19.26
CA LEU A 212 -7.81 -8.74 -17.98
C LEU A 212 -6.69 -8.81 -16.92
N PRO A 213 -6.66 -7.90 -15.94
CA PRO A 213 -5.68 -7.91 -14.85
C PRO A 213 -5.63 -9.24 -14.11
N ASP A 214 -4.44 -9.66 -13.67
CA ASP A 214 -4.23 -10.89 -12.88
C ASP A 214 -5.09 -10.95 -11.62
N ALA A 215 -5.45 -9.78 -11.08
CA ALA A 215 -6.42 -9.71 -10.01
C ALA A 215 -7.75 -10.40 -10.43
N LEU A 216 -8.32 -10.07 -11.60
CA LEU A 216 -9.58 -10.67 -12.01
C LEU A 216 -9.44 -12.15 -12.40
N THR A 217 -8.32 -12.56 -13.01
CA THR A 217 -8.21 -13.87 -13.68
C THR A 217 -7.31 -14.90 -12.99
N GLY A 218 -6.55 -14.49 -11.97
CA GLY A 218 -5.48 -15.31 -11.39
C GLY A 218 -4.24 -15.44 -12.28
N GLY A 219 -4.16 -14.68 -13.38
CA GLY A 219 -2.99 -14.57 -14.26
C GLY A 219 -2.69 -15.78 -15.15
N ARG A 220 -3.47 -16.86 -15.07
CA ARG A 220 -3.30 -18.04 -15.92
C ARG A 220 -4.58 -18.87 -16.06
N ILE A 221 -4.70 -19.58 -17.18
CA ILE A 221 -5.67 -20.67 -17.36
C ILE A 221 -5.00 -22.00 -16.96
N TRP A 222 -5.64 -22.75 -16.06
CA TRP A 222 -5.06 -23.96 -15.49
C TRP A 222 -5.46 -25.20 -16.29
N THR A 223 -4.45 -26.01 -16.65
CA THR A 223 -4.62 -27.15 -17.56
C THR A 223 -4.16 -28.48 -16.94
N GLU A 224 -3.17 -28.44 -16.05
CA GLU A 224 -2.58 -29.62 -15.41
C GLU A 224 -3.35 -30.05 -14.15
N ALA A 225 -3.44 -31.37 -13.92
CA ALA A 225 -4.21 -31.96 -12.82
C ALA A 225 -3.83 -31.43 -11.43
N ASN A 226 -2.54 -31.36 -11.10
CA ASN A 226 -2.07 -30.87 -9.79
C ASN A 226 -2.43 -29.40 -9.55
N HIS A 227 -2.36 -28.58 -10.59
CA HIS A 227 -2.73 -27.17 -10.50
C HIS A 227 -4.24 -26.98 -10.38
N ILE A 228 -5.03 -27.74 -11.14
CA ILE A 228 -6.49 -27.78 -11.01
C ILE A 228 -6.88 -28.13 -9.58
N GLU A 229 -6.29 -29.18 -9.00
CA GLU A 229 -6.58 -29.58 -7.63
C GLU A 229 -6.24 -28.47 -6.62
N ARG A 230 -5.09 -27.79 -6.78
CA ARG A 230 -4.71 -26.66 -5.93
C ARG A 230 -5.72 -25.51 -6.00
N GLN A 231 -6.20 -25.15 -7.18
CA GLN A 231 -7.21 -24.08 -7.31
C GLN A 231 -8.54 -24.44 -6.66
N LEU A 232 -8.94 -25.71 -6.71
CA LEU A 232 -10.14 -26.18 -6.00
C LEU A 232 -9.94 -26.18 -4.49
N VAL A 233 -8.72 -26.43 -4.00
CA VAL A 233 -8.36 -26.27 -2.58
C VAL A 233 -8.48 -24.81 -2.18
N ASP A 234 -7.84 -23.90 -2.91
CA ASP A 234 -7.87 -22.45 -2.62
C ASP A 234 -9.32 -21.92 -2.56
N LEU A 235 -10.18 -22.36 -3.50
CA LEU A 235 -11.61 -22.01 -3.49
C LEU A 235 -12.35 -22.60 -2.29
N SER A 236 -12.05 -23.84 -1.89
CA SER A 236 -12.68 -24.47 -0.72
C SER A 236 -12.30 -23.72 0.57
N GLU A 237 -11.02 -23.38 0.74
CA GLU A 237 -10.53 -22.59 1.89
C GLU A 237 -11.16 -21.20 1.93
N HIS A 238 -11.35 -20.57 0.77
CA HIS A 238 -12.07 -19.30 0.68
C HIS A 238 -13.53 -19.43 1.15
N MET A 239 -14.24 -20.49 0.72
CA MET A 239 -15.62 -20.74 1.16
C MET A 239 -15.70 -20.92 2.68
N GLU A 240 -14.75 -21.65 3.27
CA GLU A 240 -14.64 -21.80 4.72
C GLU A 240 -14.41 -20.45 5.42
N LYS A 241 -13.49 -19.61 4.91
CA LYS A 241 -13.28 -18.24 5.39
C LYS A 241 -14.58 -17.43 5.37
N VAL A 242 -15.33 -17.49 4.27
CA VAL A 242 -16.59 -16.72 4.13
C VAL A 242 -17.63 -17.19 5.14
N ILE A 243 -17.82 -18.51 5.29
CA ILE A 243 -18.78 -19.08 6.24
C ILE A 243 -18.41 -18.69 7.67
N GLN A 244 -17.15 -18.89 8.04
CA GLN A 244 -16.67 -18.68 9.41
C GLN A 244 -16.49 -17.21 9.78
N LYS A 245 -16.33 -16.31 8.82
CA LYS A 245 -16.04 -14.89 9.10
C LYS A 245 -17.22 -13.98 8.82
N TYR A 246 -17.87 -14.14 7.67
CA TYR A 246 -18.91 -13.22 7.23
C TYR A 246 -20.31 -13.71 7.58
N LEU A 247 -20.60 -15.01 7.43
CA LEU A 247 -21.98 -15.50 7.53
C LEU A 247 -22.44 -15.87 8.95
N LEU A 248 -21.53 -16.22 9.89
CA LEU A 248 -21.77 -16.65 11.29
C LEU A 248 -23.12 -16.26 11.92
N ASN A 249 -24.20 -17.01 11.61
CA ASN A 249 -25.59 -16.77 12.03
C ASN A 249 -26.13 -15.33 11.85
N ARG A 250 -25.41 -14.47 11.10
CA ARG A 250 -25.77 -13.06 10.87
C ARG A 250 -26.37 -12.85 9.49
N PHE A 251 -25.92 -13.63 8.50
CA PHE A 251 -26.37 -13.54 7.12
C PHE A 251 -26.60 -14.95 6.55
N SER A 252 -27.66 -15.10 5.76
CA SER A 252 -27.99 -16.37 5.13
C SER A 252 -27.07 -16.69 3.94
N SER A 253 -26.60 -15.65 3.24
CA SER A 253 -25.75 -15.75 2.05
C SER A 253 -24.76 -14.58 1.93
N MET A 254 -23.72 -14.77 1.11
CA MET A 254 -22.73 -13.74 0.77
C MET A 254 -23.38 -12.54 0.06
N GLN A 255 -24.44 -12.77 -0.72
CA GLN A 255 -25.19 -11.71 -1.37
C GLN A 255 -25.86 -10.78 -0.35
N GLU A 256 -26.54 -11.36 0.64
CA GLU A 256 -27.19 -10.60 1.73
C GLU A 256 -26.15 -9.79 2.53
N PHE A 257 -24.97 -10.36 2.78
CA PHE A 257 -23.86 -9.62 3.38
C PHE A 257 -23.45 -8.45 2.50
N ASN A 258 -23.22 -8.66 1.20
CA ASN A 258 -22.74 -7.61 0.30
C ASN A 258 -23.74 -6.45 0.15
N GLU A 259 -25.04 -6.75 0.11
CA GLU A 259 -26.10 -5.73 0.07
C GLU A 259 -26.08 -4.82 1.32
N GLN A 260 -25.71 -5.36 2.48
CA GLN A 260 -25.66 -4.62 3.76
C GLN A 260 -24.28 -4.04 4.11
N ALA A 261 -23.19 -4.66 3.63
CA ALA A 261 -21.81 -4.30 3.99
C ALA A 261 -21.34 -2.94 3.44
N GLY A 262 -22.14 -2.30 2.56
CA GLY A 262 -21.83 -1.02 1.97
C GLY A 262 -20.52 -1.03 1.17
N ARG A 263 -19.42 -0.58 1.79
CA ARG A 263 -18.15 -0.28 1.11
C ARG A 263 -17.18 -1.48 1.03
N VAL A 264 -17.20 -2.40 2.00
CA VAL A 264 -16.27 -3.56 2.05
C VAL A 264 -17.00 -4.86 1.66
N GLN A 265 -17.39 -4.93 0.39
CA GLN A 265 -18.01 -6.16 -0.17
C GLN A 265 -16.93 -7.15 -0.64
N GLU A 266 -17.16 -8.44 -0.39
CA GLU A 266 -16.35 -9.55 -0.91
C GLU A 266 -16.72 -9.80 -2.38
N PRO A 267 -15.75 -10.03 -3.29
CA PRO A 267 -16.06 -10.27 -4.69
C PRO A 267 -16.66 -11.66 -4.88
N TYR A 268 -17.59 -11.79 -5.82
CA TYR A 268 -18.07 -13.09 -6.27
C TYR A 268 -16.97 -13.83 -7.02
N ARG A 269 -16.89 -15.15 -6.83
CA ARG A 269 -15.93 -16.00 -7.53
C ARG A 269 -16.65 -16.91 -8.50
N VAL A 270 -16.16 -17.00 -9.72
CA VAL A 270 -16.71 -17.88 -10.76
C VAL A 270 -15.63 -18.85 -11.19
N LEU A 271 -15.91 -20.12 -10.97
CA LEU A 271 -15.10 -21.24 -11.43
C LEU A 271 -15.64 -21.68 -12.80
N ALA A 272 -14.92 -21.35 -13.86
CA ALA A 272 -15.27 -21.72 -15.21
C ALA A 272 -14.46 -22.95 -15.66
N VAL A 273 -15.17 -24.04 -15.98
CA VAL A 273 -14.59 -25.36 -16.30
C VAL A 273 -14.99 -25.75 -17.72
N ALA A 274 -14.05 -25.70 -18.66
CA ALA A 274 -14.37 -25.91 -20.08
C ALA A 274 -14.53 -27.38 -20.47
N ASN A 275 -13.92 -28.34 -19.77
CA ASN A 275 -13.85 -29.73 -20.28
C ASN A 275 -13.85 -30.79 -19.15
N PHE A 276 -14.82 -30.71 -18.24
CA PHE A 276 -14.98 -31.76 -17.21
C PHE A 276 -15.49 -33.06 -17.85
N PRO A 277 -14.97 -34.26 -17.50
CA PRO A 277 -14.06 -34.59 -16.38
C PRO A 277 -12.55 -34.67 -16.68
N ALA A 278 -12.06 -34.12 -17.80
CA ALA A 278 -10.66 -34.30 -18.20
C ALA A 278 -9.66 -33.71 -17.19
N ASN A 279 -8.58 -34.44 -16.88
CA ASN A 279 -7.55 -34.08 -15.88
C ASN A 279 -8.04 -33.81 -14.44
N PHE A 280 -9.25 -34.23 -14.08
CA PHE A 280 -9.70 -34.21 -12.69
C PHE A 280 -9.31 -35.51 -11.96
N SER A 281 -8.57 -35.39 -10.87
CA SER A 281 -8.37 -36.47 -9.90
C SER A 281 -9.67 -36.77 -9.15
N ASP A 282 -9.75 -37.94 -8.49
CA ASP A 282 -10.92 -38.29 -7.66
C ASP A 282 -11.14 -37.28 -6.54
N SER A 283 -10.06 -36.75 -5.95
CA SER A 283 -10.10 -35.69 -4.94
C SER A 283 -10.58 -34.36 -5.53
N ALA A 284 -10.06 -33.96 -6.70
CA ALA A 284 -10.50 -32.75 -7.40
C ALA A 284 -12.00 -32.81 -7.76
N ALA A 285 -12.49 -33.95 -8.23
CA ALA A 285 -13.90 -34.14 -8.58
C ALA A 285 -14.81 -34.00 -7.34
N ARG A 286 -14.46 -34.62 -6.21
CA ARG A 286 -15.20 -34.45 -4.95
C ARG A 286 -15.21 -33.01 -4.46
N ARG A 287 -14.10 -32.28 -4.62
CA ARG A 287 -14.02 -30.85 -4.28
C ARG A 287 -14.89 -30.00 -5.20
N LEU A 288 -14.90 -30.27 -6.51
CA LEU A 288 -15.78 -29.60 -7.45
C LEU A 288 -17.25 -29.76 -7.05
N LEU A 289 -17.66 -30.96 -6.63
CA LEU A 289 -19.01 -31.20 -6.12
C LEU A 289 -19.28 -30.41 -4.83
N SER A 290 -18.35 -30.41 -3.87
CA SER A 290 -18.48 -29.62 -2.64
C SER A 290 -18.64 -28.11 -2.92
N ILE A 291 -17.86 -27.59 -3.87
CA ILE A 291 -17.93 -26.20 -4.34
C ILE A 291 -19.29 -25.96 -5.01
N ALA A 292 -19.77 -26.84 -5.87
CA ALA A 292 -21.08 -26.68 -6.49
C ALA A 292 -22.22 -26.70 -5.45
N THR A 293 -22.15 -27.57 -4.45
CA THR A 293 -23.18 -27.69 -3.40
C THR A 293 -23.21 -26.50 -2.45
N ASN A 294 -22.05 -26.06 -1.95
CA ASN A 294 -21.96 -25.04 -0.89
C ASN A 294 -21.57 -23.64 -1.41
N GLY A 295 -21.08 -23.56 -2.64
CA GLY A 295 -20.52 -22.35 -3.25
C GLY A 295 -21.52 -21.21 -3.40
N PRO A 296 -22.75 -21.42 -3.93
CA PRO A 296 -23.66 -20.30 -4.16
C PRO A 296 -23.95 -19.48 -2.90
N ARG A 297 -24.04 -20.15 -1.73
CA ARG A 297 -24.24 -19.49 -0.43
C ARG A 297 -23.05 -18.60 -0.04
N THR A 298 -21.83 -18.96 -0.44
CA THR A 298 -20.59 -18.23 -0.16
C THR A 298 -20.17 -17.29 -1.29
N GLY A 299 -20.99 -17.15 -2.34
CA GLY A 299 -20.70 -16.30 -3.50
C GLY A 299 -19.73 -16.93 -4.52
N VAL A 300 -19.54 -18.26 -4.46
CA VAL A 300 -18.75 -19.04 -5.42
C VAL A 300 -19.67 -19.80 -6.37
N TYR A 301 -19.55 -19.57 -7.68
CA TYR A 301 -20.42 -20.19 -8.69
C TYR A 301 -19.61 -21.01 -9.69
N VAL A 302 -20.14 -22.15 -10.10
CA VAL A 302 -19.54 -23.02 -11.11
C VAL A 302 -20.24 -22.83 -12.45
N LEU A 303 -19.45 -22.54 -13.49
CA LEU A 303 -19.88 -22.57 -14.89
C LEU A 303 -19.12 -23.69 -15.59
N GLY A 304 -19.77 -24.81 -15.86
CA GLY A 304 -19.11 -26.03 -16.35
C GLY A 304 -19.61 -26.47 -17.71
N VAL A 305 -18.71 -26.95 -18.56
CA VAL A 305 -19.02 -27.75 -19.75
C VAL A 305 -18.59 -29.18 -19.47
N ILE A 306 -19.56 -30.09 -19.54
CA ILE A 306 -19.45 -31.50 -19.20
C ILE A 306 -19.56 -32.32 -20.48
N ASP A 307 -18.59 -33.21 -20.68
CA ASP A 307 -18.68 -34.25 -21.70
C ASP A 307 -19.18 -35.57 -21.10
N PRO A 308 -20.46 -35.94 -21.31
CA PRO A 308 -21.02 -37.17 -20.78
C PRO A 308 -20.44 -38.43 -21.44
N SER A 309 -19.69 -38.30 -22.55
CA SER A 309 -19.06 -39.43 -23.23
C SER A 309 -17.72 -39.85 -22.61
N MET A 310 -17.13 -39.01 -21.76
CA MET A 310 -15.87 -39.31 -21.07
C MET A 310 -16.09 -40.12 -19.79
N LYS A 311 -15.09 -40.93 -19.42
CA LYS A 311 -15.12 -41.72 -18.18
C LYS A 311 -15.05 -40.78 -16.97
N LEU A 312 -16.08 -40.84 -16.11
CA LEU A 312 -16.13 -40.09 -14.86
C LEU A 312 -15.11 -40.64 -13.83
N PRO A 313 -14.63 -39.79 -12.90
CA PRO A 313 -13.77 -40.20 -11.78
C PRO A 313 -14.43 -41.27 -10.90
N TYR A 314 -13.62 -42.06 -10.19
CA TYR A 314 -14.12 -43.23 -9.46
C TYR A 314 -15.02 -42.81 -8.29
N GLY A 315 -16.26 -43.34 -8.28
CA GLY A 315 -17.26 -43.04 -7.24
C GLY A 315 -17.86 -41.63 -7.31
N PHE A 316 -17.71 -40.92 -8.43
CA PHE A 316 -18.35 -39.63 -8.65
C PHE A 316 -19.74 -39.79 -9.29
N ASP A 317 -20.77 -39.25 -8.65
CA ASP A 317 -22.15 -39.22 -9.18
C ASP A 317 -22.43 -37.88 -9.88
N LEU A 318 -22.60 -37.93 -11.20
CA LEU A 318 -22.96 -36.75 -11.99
C LEU A 318 -24.35 -36.20 -11.61
N GLY A 319 -25.28 -37.06 -11.18
CA GLY A 319 -26.63 -36.65 -10.78
C GLY A 319 -26.65 -35.83 -9.48
N GLU A 320 -25.63 -35.96 -8.62
CA GLU A 320 -25.44 -35.06 -7.48
C GLU A 320 -25.04 -33.64 -7.93
N LEU A 321 -24.13 -33.54 -8.89
CA LEU A 321 -23.71 -32.25 -9.44
C LEU A 321 -24.86 -31.55 -10.17
N GLU A 322 -25.64 -32.29 -10.96
CA GLU A 322 -26.81 -31.78 -11.70
C GLU A 322 -27.90 -31.20 -10.78
N ARG A 323 -28.10 -31.76 -9.58
CA ARG A 323 -29.08 -31.26 -8.60
C ARG A 323 -28.79 -29.86 -8.07
N HIS A 324 -27.53 -29.43 -8.15
CA HIS A 324 -27.07 -28.11 -7.69
C HIS A 324 -26.80 -27.13 -8.84
N ALA A 325 -27.30 -27.42 -10.04
CA ALA A 325 -27.06 -26.60 -11.22
C ALA A 325 -28.30 -26.49 -12.12
N THR A 326 -28.35 -25.39 -12.86
CA THR A 326 -29.18 -25.24 -14.04
C THR A 326 -28.50 -25.98 -15.20
N VAL A 327 -29.07 -27.12 -15.59
CA VAL A 327 -28.49 -28.01 -16.61
C VAL A 327 -29.05 -27.70 -17.99
N ILE A 328 -28.15 -27.52 -18.96
CA ILE A 328 -28.43 -27.24 -20.36
C ILE A 328 -27.89 -28.41 -21.18
N GLU A 329 -28.79 -29.21 -21.74
CA GLU A 329 -28.43 -30.47 -22.40
C GLU A 329 -28.53 -30.35 -23.92
N ALA A 330 -27.47 -30.80 -24.62
CA ALA A 330 -27.47 -30.93 -26.05
C ALA A 330 -28.20 -32.22 -26.49
N SER A 331 -29.20 -32.08 -27.35
CA SER A 331 -29.91 -33.20 -27.97
C SER A 331 -30.27 -32.86 -29.41
N ARG A 332 -29.95 -33.76 -30.35
CA ARG A 332 -30.23 -33.59 -31.80
C ARG A 332 -29.76 -32.24 -32.37
N GLN A 333 -28.56 -31.80 -32.01
CA GLN A 333 -27.97 -30.50 -32.42
C GLN A 333 -28.71 -29.25 -31.91
N GLN A 334 -29.61 -29.38 -30.94
CA GLN A 334 -30.27 -28.27 -30.23
C GLN A 334 -30.00 -28.37 -28.73
N PHE A 335 -30.11 -27.26 -28.00
CA PHE A 335 -29.95 -27.23 -26.56
C PHE A 335 -31.30 -27.11 -25.87
N PHE A 336 -31.46 -27.78 -24.73
CA PHE A 336 -32.69 -27.76 -23.93
C PHE A 336 -32.35 -27.45 -22.48
N LEU A 337 -33.14 -26.59 -21.85
CA LEU A 337 -33.02 -26.30 -20.43
C LEU A 337 -33.74 -27.36 -19.62
N ASN A 338 -33.02 -28.09 -18.76
CA ASN A 338 -33.59 -29.15 -17.93
C ASN A 338 -34.34 -28.57 -16.71
N VAL A 339 -35.40 -27.80 -17.00
CA VAL A 339 -36.29 -27.20 -16.01
C VAL A 339 -37.72 -27.69 -16.28
N PRO A 340 -38.48 -28.07 -15.22
CA PRO A 340 -39.87 -28.46 -15.38
C PRO A 340 -40.67 -27.43 -16.18
N GLY A 341 -41.36 -27.88 -17.24
CA GLY A 341 -42.10 -27.02 -18.16
C GLY A 341 -41.32 -26.47 -19.36
N LEU A 342 -39.99 -26.34 -19.29
CA LEU A 342 -39.15 -25.78 -20.36
C LEU A 342 -38.28 -26.80 -21.10
N HIS A 343 -38.09 -28.01 -20.55
CA HIS A 343 -37.29 -29.10 -21.12
C HIS A 343 -37.65 -29.58 -22.54
N ARG A 344 -38.73 -29.08 -23.15
CA ARG A 344 -39.14 -29.41 -24.52
C ARG A 344 -38.98 -28.26 -25.51
N ILE A 345 -38.59 -27.08 -25.03
CA ILE A 345 -38.46 -25.88 -25.84
C ILE A 345 -36.98 -25.73 -26.19
N PRO A 346 -36.61 -25.76 -27.49
CA PRO A 346 -35.23 -25.61 -27.89
C PRO A 346 -34.73 -24.19 -27.64
N ILE A 347 -33.44 -24.09 -27.29
CA ILE A 347 -32.73 -22.84 -27.03
C ILE A 347 -31.61 -22.68 -28.05
N GLU A 348 -31.57 -21.52 -28.68
CA GLU A 348 -30.42 -21.04 -29.42
C GLU A 348 -29.50 -20.30 -28.43
N LEU A 349 -28.33 -20.86 -28.13
CA LEU A 349 -27.39 -20.28 -27.17
C LEU A 349 -26.69 -19.05 -27.75
N ASP A 350 -26.53 -18.01 -26.94
CA ASP A 350 -25.75 -16.85 -27.32
C ASP A 350 -24.28 -17.23 -27.52
N SER A 351 -23.69 -16.72 -28.59
CA SER A 351 -22.24 -16.75 -28.84
C SER A 351 -21.62 -15.44 -28.38
N PRO A 352 -20.33 -15.41 -27.98
CA PRO A 352 -19.67 -14.16 -27.63
C PRO A 352 -19.58 -13.27 -28.88
N PRO A 353 -19.54 -11.94 -28.74
CA PRO A 353 -19.40 -11.04 -29.87
C PRO A 353 -18.16 -11.40 -30.72
N PRO A 354 -18.26 -11.32 -32.06
CA PRO A 354 -17.18 -11.74 -32.94
C PRO A 354 -15.89 -10.98 -32.63
N GLN A 355 -14.82 -11.74 -32.37
CA GLN A 355 -13.48 -11.22 -32.22
C GLN A 355 -12.80 -11.24 -33.60
N PRO A 356 -12.11 -10.16 -34.02
CA PRO A 356 -11.38 -10.17 -35.28
C PRO A 356 -10.33 -11.29 -35.26
N LYS A 357 -10.31 -12.10 -36.34
CA LYS A 357 -9.36 -13.22 -36.50
C LYS A 357 -7.98 -12.78 -37.03
N GLU A 358 -7.72 -11.48 -37.17
CA GLU A 358 -6.51 -10.95 -37.80
C GLU A 358 -5.46 -10.44 -36.79
N ALA A 359 -4.21 -10.61 -37.22
CA ALA A 359 -2.97 -10.52 -36.45
C ALA A 359 -2.76 -9.21 -35.69
N LEU A 360 -2.00 -9.29 -34.60
CA LEU A 360 -1.31 -8.16 -33.98
C LEU A 360 -0.76 -7.24 -35.10
N PRO A 361 -0.96 -5.92 -35.04
CA PRO A 361 -0.44 -5.02 -36.07
C PRO A 361 1.07 -5.25 -36.28
N GLU A 362 1.49 -5.38 -37.54
CA GLU A 362 2.87 -5.76 -37.94
C GLU A 362 3.97 -4.76 -37.52
N SER A 363 3.62 -3.66 -36.84
CA SER A 363 4.59 -2.79 -36.21
C SER A 363 4.03 -2.22 -34.89
N PRO A 364 4.63 -2.54 -33.73
CA PRO A 364 4.39 -1.72 -32.55
C PRO A 364 5.01 -0.35 -32.82
N GLU A 365 4.20 0.70 -32.83
CA GLU A 365 4.71 2.08 -32.80
C GLU A 365 5.76 2.17 -31.66
N GLU A 366 6.94 2.68 -31.99
CA GLU A 366 8.14 2.63 -31.14
C GLU A 366 7.96 3.29 -29.75
N GLY A 367 6.85 3.99 -29.50
CA GLY A 367 6.48 4.53 -28.19
C GLY A 367 5.67 3.61 -27.26
N ALA A 368 5.21 2.44 -27.70
CA ALA A 368 4.39 1.53 -26.88
C ALA A 368 5.18 0.51 -26.05
N ARG A 369 6.39 0.14 -26.50
CA ARG A 369 7.26 -0.83 -25.79
C ARG A 369 7.82 -0.30 -24.47
N GLU A 370 7.96 1.01 -24.33
CA GLU A 370 8.47 1.63 -23.10
C GLU A 370 7.43 1.70 -21.95
N ARG A 371 6.15 1.36 -22.21
CA ARG A 371 5.06 1.48 -21.21
C ARG A 371 4.24 0.21 -20.92
N GLY A 372 4.59 -0.94 -21.48
CA GLY A 372 3.88 -2.20 -21.18
C GLY A 372 2.36 -2.18 -21.46
N ALA A 373 1.91 -1.39 -22.44
CA ALA A 373 0.49 -1.21 -22.72
C ALA A 373 -0.10 -2.41 -23.51
N THR A 374 -1.11 -3.05 -22.95
CA THR A 374 -1.91 -4.11 -23.60
C THR A 374 -2.62 -3.57 -24.85
N LEU A 375 -2.49 -4.27 -25.99
CA LEU A 375 -3.17 -3.91 -27.25
C LEU A 375 -4.63 -4.40 -27.25
N TRP A 376 -5.58 -3.48 -27.43
CA TRP A 376 -7.03 -3.75 -27.49
C TRP A 376 -7.57 -3.53 -28.91
N THR A 377 -8.52 -4.35 -29.37
CA THR A 377 -9.26 -4.13 -30.62
C THR A 377 -10.54 -3.33 -30.39
N ASN A 378 -11.19 -2.88 -31.46
CA ASN A 378 -12.50 -2.19 -31.39
C ASN A 378 -13.70 -3.15 -31.31
N SER A 379 -13.49 -4.45 -31.12
CA SER A 379 -14.58 -5.41 -30.93
C SER A 379 -15.33 -5.18 -29.62
N LEU A 380 -16.63 -5.46 -29.58
CA LEU A 380 -17.44 -5.30 -28.36
C LEU A 380 -16.85 -6.09 -27.18
N PHE A 381 -16.33 -7.30 -27.44
CA PHE A 381 -15.63 -8.11 -26.44
C PHE A 381 -14.47 -7.36 -25.78
N ASP A 382 -13.56 -6.79 -26.59
CA ASP A 382 -12.40 -6.06 -26.08
C ASP A 382 -12.82 -4.74 -25.42
N ARG A 383 -13.87 -4.05 -25.90
CA ARG A 383 -14.39 -2.84 -25.23
C ARG A 383 -14.89 -3.13 -23.81
N ILE A 384 -15.68 -4.20 -23.64
CA ILE A 384 -16.18 -4.62 -22.32
C ILE A 384 -15.00 -4.97 -21.41
N CYS A 385 -14.10 -5.83 -21.88
CA CYS A 385 -12.93 -6.26 -21.10
C CYS A 385 -12.01 -5.07 -20.74
N ARG A 386 -11.82 -4.12 -21.66
CA ARG A 386 -11.01 -2.91 -21.42
C ARG A 386 -11.63 -2.02 -20.35
N SER A 387 -12.92 -1.70 -20.47
CA SER A 387 -13.63 -0.87 -19.48
C SER A 387 -13.55 -1.51 -18.09
N VAL A 388 -13.82 -2.81 -17.99
CA VAL A 388 -13.73 -3.54 -16.70
C VAL A 388 -12.29 -3.59 -16.19
N ALA A 389 -11.28 -3.76 -17.05
CA ALA A 389 -9.86 -3.81 -16.66
C ALA A 389 -9.37 -2.48 -16.09
N GLU A 390 -9.63 -1.37 -16.79
CA GLU A 390 -9.23 -0.03 -16.39
C GLU A 390 -9.84 0.33 -15.02
N GLU A 391 -11.14 0.09 -14.85
CA GLU A 391 -11.85 0.39 -13.60
C GLU A 391 -11.52 -0.60 -12.48
N SER A 392 -11.28 -1.89 -12.76
CA SER A 392 -10.93 -2.87 -11.72
C SER A 392 -9.55 -2.61 -11.09
N VAL A 393 -8.61 -2.01 -11.84
CA VAL A 393 -7.34 -1.55 -11.27
C VAL A 393 -7.56 -0.36 -10.34
N ALA A 394 -8.46 0.56 -10.69
CA ALA A 394 -8.82 1.70 -9.85
C ALA A 394 -9.59 1.28 -8.58
N VAL A 395 -10.57 0.37 -8.71
CA VAL A 395 -11.46 -0.13 -7.65
C VAL A 395 -10.81 -1.20 -6.77
N GLY A 396 -9.82 -1.95 -7.29
CA GLY A 396 -9.07 -2.95 -6.54
C GLY A 396 -8.37 -2.42 -5.28
N ILE A 397 -8.23 -1.09 -5.18
CA ILE A 397 -7.82 -0.38 -3.97
C ILE A 397 -9.09 0.03 -3.21
N VAL A 398 -9.55 -0.82 -2.29
CA VAL A 398 -10.59 -0.43 -1.34
C VAL A 398 -10.02 0.66 -0.42
N ARG A 399 -10.35 1.92 -0.71
CA ARG A 399 -9.94 3.07 0.11
C ARG A 399 -11.08 3.42 1.05
N ILE A 400 -10.93 3.03 2.30
CA ILE A 400 -11.78 3.55 3.37
C ILE A 400 -11.21 4.91 3.77
N PRO A 401 -11.98 6.02 3.70
CA PRO A 401 -11.47 7.33 4.08
C PRO A 401 -11.21 7.38 5.59
N PHE A 402 -10.18 8.13 6.00
CA PHE A 402 -9.86 8.28 7.42
C PHE A 402 -11.02 8.87 8.24
N SER A 403 -11.85 9.71 7.64
CA SER A 403 -13.05 10.29 8.26
C SER A 403 -14.02 9.26 8.85
N ASP A 404 -14.03 8.03 8.33
CA ASP A 404 -14.89 6.96 8.83
C ASP A 404 -14.48 6.48 10.24
N ILE A 405 -13.21 6.66 10.60
CA ILE A 405 -12.65 6.27 11.91
C ILE A 405 -12.02 7.44 12.67
N GLU A 406 -12.13 8.67 12.14
CA GLU A 406 -11.43 9.85 12.64
C GLU A 406 -11.83 10.12 14.09
N PRO A 407 -10.87 10.07 15.04
CA PRO A 407 -11.16 10.47 16.41
C PRO A 407 -11.50 11.95 16.48
N ALA A 408 -12.49 12.31 17.30
CA ALA A 408 -12.71 13.70 17.66
C ALA A 408 -11.45 14.26 18.36
N LEU A 409 -11.02 15.46 17.96
CA LEU A 409 -9.87 16.17 18.55
C LEU A 409 -10.23 16.81 19.90
N ASP A 410 -10.73 15.99 20.83
CA ASP A 410 -11.27 16.35 22.15
C ASP A 410 -10.34 15.85 23.28
N TRP A 411 -9.07 16.26 23.24
CA TRP A 411 -8.02 15.88 24.20
C TRP A 411 -8.41 15.95 25.68
N GLU A 412 -9.31 16.85 26.05
CA GLU A 412 -9.82 17.04 27.41
C GLU A 412 -10.73 15.88 27.88
N LYS A 413 -11.29 15.09 26.96
CA LYS A 413 -12.20 13.97 27.24
C LYS A 413 -11.54 12.59 27.14
N THR A 414 -10.25 12.54 26.81
CA THR A 414 -9.52 11.31 26.50
C THR A 414 -8.37 11.11 27.48
N SER A 415 -8.11 9.87 27.90
CA SER A 415 -6.93 9.54 28.71
C SER A 415 -6.36 8.20 28.31
N THR A 416 -5.04 8.06 28.46
CA THR A 416 -4.31 6.80 28.29
C THR A 416 -4.04 6.12 29.63
N SER A 417 -4.58 6.60 30.75
CA SER A 417 -4.31 6.04 32.09
C SER A 417 -4.53 4.52 32.15
N GLU A 418 -5.65 4.03 31.61
CA GLU A 418 -5.93 2.60 31.52
C GLU A 418 -5.37 1.97 30.24
N LEU A 419 -5.83 2.46 29.08
CA LEU A 419 -5.57 1.85 27.77
C LEU A 419 -5.10 2.88 26.75
N LEU A 420 -4.20 2.47 25.86
CA LEU A 420 -3.92 3.16 24.61
C LEU A 420 -4.72 2.47 23.49
N GLN A 421 -5.69 3.14 22.90
CA GLN A 421 -6.55 2.60 21.85
C GLN A 421 -6.50 3.46 20.61
N ILE A 422 -5.99 2.91 19.51
CA ILE A 422 -5.76 3.62 18.25
C ILE A 422 -6.60 2.97 17.16
N PRO A 423 -7.55 3.67 16.53
CA PRO A 423 -8.33 3.10 15.44
C PRO A 423 -7.44 2.96 14.19
N LEU A 424 -7.52 1.80 13.53
CA LEU A 424 -6.68 1.47 12.37
C LEU A 424 -7.46 1.32 11.06
N GLY A 425 -8.70 0.87 11.15
CA GLY A 425 -9.48 0.50 9.97
C GLY A 425 -10.83 -0.11 10.33
N CYS A 426 -11.53 -0.65 9.34
CA CYS A 426 -12.85 -1.23 9.53
C CYS A 426 -12.83 -2.74 9.29
N PHE A 427 -13.64 -3.47 10.04
CA PHE A 427 -13.96 -4.87 9.78
C PHE A 427 -15.47 -5.08 9.82
N GLY A 428 -15.98 -6.04 9.05
CA GLY A 428 -17.42 -6.20 8.87
C GLY A 428 -18.08 -4.97 8.22
N ALA A 429 -19.37 -4.76 8.48
CA ALA A 429 -20.14 -3.66 7.89
C ALA A 429 -19.89 -2.30 8.58
N HIS A 430 -19.71 -2.30 9.91
CA HIS A 430 -19.65 -1.07 10.72
C HIS A 430 -18.64 -1.08 11.87
N ASP A 431 -17.87 -2.16 12.06
CA ASP A 431 -16.98 -2.26 13.22
C ASP A 431 -15.60 -1.65 12.93
N VAL A 432 -15.03 -0.97 13.93
CA VAL A 432 -13.70 -0.34 13.82
C VAL A 432 -12.67 -1.21 14.52
N GLN A 433 -11.62 -1.62 13.79
CA GLN A 433 -10.48 -2.31 14.38
C GLN A 433 -9.63 -1.31 15.17
N GLN A 434 -9.43 -1.61 16.45
CA GLN A 434 -8.58 -0.84 17.36
C GLN A 434 -7.26 -1.60 17.60
N LEU A 435 -6.13 -0.90 17.54
CA LEU A 435 -4.91 -1.34 18.21
C LEU A 435 -5.02 -0.96 19.67
N THR A 436 -5.02 -1.95 20.55
CA THR A 436 -5.14 -1.74 21.99
C THR A 436 -3.85 -2.14 22.70
N PHE A 437 -3.33 -1.25 23.55
CA PHE A 437 -2.32 -1.59 24.54
C PHE A 437 -2.80 -1.28 25.95
N GLY A 438 -2.39 -2.07 26.94
CA GLY A 438 -2.80 -1.88 28.33
C GLY A 438 -3.56 -3.06 28.93
N VAL A 439 -4.00 -4.02 28.11
CA VAL A 439 -4.78 -5.20 28.54
C VAL A 439 -3.89 -6.45 28.51
N GLY A 440 -3.85 -7.22 29.60
CA GLY A 440 -3.21 -8.54 29.60
C GLY A 440 -1.75 -8.50 29.13
N THR A 441 -1.47 -9.16 28.00
CA THR A 441 -0.15 -9.20 27.33
C THR A 441 -0.06 -8.26 26.11
N GLU A 442 -1.12 -7.53 25.79
CA GLU A 442 -1.19 -6.59 24.66
C GLU A 442 -0.47 -5.29 25.01
N HIS A 443 0.85 -5.24 24.78
CA HIS A 443 1.68 -4.07 25.09
C HIS A 443 2.70 -3.71 24.01
N SER A 444 3.01 -4.63 23.12
CA SER A 444 3.90 -4.45 21.98
C SER A 444 3.30 -5.14 20.76
N ALA A 445 3.56 -4.60 19.57
CA ALA A 445 3.05 -5.12 18.31
C ALA A 445 4.16 -5.37 17.29
N LEU A 446 4.03 -6.46 16.53
CA LEU A 446 4.88 -6.74 15.38
C LEU A 446 4.03 -6.66 14.10
N ILE A 447 4.52 -5.89 13.12
CA ILE A 447 3.83 -5.60 11.88
C ILE A 447 4.66 -6.12 10.70
N ILE A 448 4.02 -6.85 9.79
CA ILE A 448 4.66 -7.30 8.55
C ILE A 448 3.81 -6.97 7.34
N GLY A 449 4.45 -6.63 6.23
CA GLY A 449 3.76 -6.47 4.95
C GLY A 449 4.73 -6.17 3.82
N LYS A 450 4.61 -6.90 2.70
CA LYS A 450 5.48 -6.69 1.53
C LYS A 450 5.30 -5.27 0.96
N THR A 451 6.22 -4.81 0.13
CA THR A 451 6.10 -3.52 -0.58
C THR A 451 4.76 -3.41 -1.30
N GLY A 452 4.06 -2.28 -1.12
CA GLY A 452 2.74 -2.04 -1.71
C GLY A 452 1.56 -2.65 -0.95
N SER A 453 1.78 -3.42 0.13
CA SER A 453 0.70 -3.99 0.96
C SER A 453 -0.07 -2.96 1.79
N GLY A 454 0.43 -1.73 1.93
CA GLY A 454 -0.18 -0.68 2.76
C GLY A 454 0.46 -0.49 4.14
N LYS A 455 1.59 -1.15 4.44
CA LYS A 455 2.34 -1.00 5.72
C LYS A 455 2.59 0.45 6.11
N SER A 456 3.24 1.24 5.23
CA SER A 456 3.55 2.65 5.52
C SER A 456 2.29 3.47 5.79
N SER A 457 1.24 3.27 4.97
CA SER A 457 -0.06 3.93 5.18
C SER A 457 -0.67 3.57 6.54
N LEU A 458 -0.62 2.31 6.96
CA LEU A 458 -1.08 1.88 8.28
C LEU A 458 -0.30 2.54 9.42
N LEU A 459 1.03 2.68 9.30
CA LEU A 459 1.85 3.39 10.28
C LEU A 459 1.45 4.88 10.39
N HIS A 460 1.16 5.53 9.26
CA HIS A 460 0.65 6.92 9.25
C HIS A 460 -0.69 7.05 9.96
N VAL A 461 -1.64 6.17 9.64
CA VAL A 461 -2.95 6.10 10.31
C VAL A 461 -2.77 5.94 11.81
N MET A 462 -1.91 5.03 12.24
CA MET A 462 -1.65 4.78 13.66
C MET A 462 -1.11 6.02 14.37
N VAL A 463 -0.09 6.68 13.80
CA VAL A 463 0.52 7.89 14.37
C VAL A 463 -0.50 9.03 14.47
N LEU A 464 -1.21 9.33 13.38
CA LEU A 464 -2.14 10.45 13.34
C LEU A 464 -3.42 10.20 14.13
N ALA A 465 -4.00 8.99 14.07
CA ALA A 465 -5.16 8.66 14.89
C ALA A 465 -4.83 8.74 16.39
N ALA A 466 -3.63 8.32 16.79
CA ALA A 466 -3.19 8.44 18.18
C ALA A 466 -2.99 9.91 18.60
N ALA A 467 -2.36 10.72 17.76
CA ALA A 467 -2.13 12.16 18.03
C ALA A 467 -3.43 12.99 18.00
N MET A 468 -4.40 12.60 17.16
CA MET A 468 -5.75 13.17 17.18
C MET A 468 -6.49 12.84 18.48
N LYS A 469 -6.40 11.58 18.93
CA LYS A 469 -7.16 11.11 20.07
C LYS A 469 -6.59 11.55 21.42
N TYR A 470 -5.28 11.62 21.59
CA TYR A 470 -4.65 11.86 22.89
C TYR A 470 -3.83 13.15 22.90
N SER A 471 -3.76 13.84 24.04
CA SER A 471 -2.92 15.03 24.19
C SER A 471 -1.42 14.66 24.24
N PRO A 472 -0.53 15.64 24.00
CA PRO A 472 0.91 15.42 24.18
C PRO A 472 1.32 15.05 25.61
N ASP A 473 0.52 15.38 26.64
CA ASP A 473 0.76 14.97 28.05
C ASP A 473 0.31 13.53 28.33
N GLU A 474 -0.53 12.99 27.46
CA GLU A 474 -1.03 11.62 27.54
C GLU A 474 -0.13 10.65 26.75
N LEU A 475 0.42 11.10 25.61
CA LEU A 475 1.18 10.26 24.67
C LEU A 475 2.39 11.00 24.06
N GLU A 476 3.54 10.32 24.08
CA GLU A 476 4.77 10.71 23.39
C GLU A 476 5.19 9.62 22.41
N MET A 477 5.77 10.03 21.27
CA MET A 477 6.12 9.14 20.17
C MET A 477 7.60 9.23 19.82
N TYR A 478 8.18 8.06 19.53
CA TYR A 478 9.54 7.90 19.00
C TYR A 478 9.41 7.18 17.67
N LEU A 479 9.65 7.89 16.58
CA LEU A 479 9.42 7.41 15.22
C LEU A 479 10.78 7.18 14.55
N LEU A 480 11.13 5.92 14.31
CA LEU A 480 12.37 5.53 13.66
C LEU A 480 12.06 4.90 12.31
N ASP A 481 12.57 5.50 11.25
CA ASP A 481 12.59 4.93 9.90
C ASP A 481 14.05 4.70 9.51
N LEU A 482 14.44 3.43 9.45
CA LEU A 482 15.84 3.03 9.23
C LEU A 482 16.23 3.04 7.74
N LYS A 483 15.25 3.06 6.81
CA LYS A 483 15.53 2.84 5.39
C LYS A 483 14.93 3.91 4.48
N GLN A 484 13.73 4.38 4.80
CA GLN A 484 12.93 5.26 3.99
C GLN A 484 12.83 6.65 4.62
N VAL A 485 11.92 7.46 4.11
CA VAL A 485 11.64 8.84 4.52
C VAL A 485 10.17 9.04 4.87
N GLU A 486 9.53 8.00 5.41
CA GLU A 486 8.07 8.00 5.64
C GLU A 486 7.67 9.10 6.63
N PHE A 487 8.49 9.35 7.65
CA PHE A 487 8.15 10.26 8.76
C PHE A 487 8.60 11.73 8.59
N VAL A 488 9.02 12.15 7.39
CA VAL A 488 9.50 13.53 7.11
C VAL A 488 8.46 14.60 7.46
N ASP A 489 7.21 14.37 7.08
CA ASP A 489 6.15 15.37 7.28
C ASP A 489 5.98 15.74 8.76
N TYR A 490 6.19 14.78 9.67
CA TYR A 490 6.13 15.00 11.12
C TYR A 490 7.31 15.81 11.64
N ALA A 491 8.50 15.60 11.07
CA ALA A 491 9.71 16.35 11.39
C ALA A 491 9.60 17.82 10.95
N ASP A 492 9.12 18.05 9.73
CA ASP A 492 9.01 19.38 9.14
C ASP A 492 7.94 20.24 9.83
N ALA A 493 6.80 19.64 10.15
CA ALA A 493 5.70 20.34 10.81
C ALA A 493 5.82 20.40 12.34
N GLN A 494 6.88 19.80 12.93
CA GLN A 494 7.10 19.75 14.38
C GLN A 494 5.91 19.17 15.16
N LEU A 495 5.52 17.93 14.81
CA LEU A 495 4.40 17.25 15.47
C LEU A 495 4.60 17.22 17.01
N PRO A 496 3.67 17.77 17.81
CA PRO A 496 3.89 18.03 19.25
C PRO A 496 4.04 16.77 20.11
N HIS A 497 3.55 15.62 19.63
CA HIS A 497 3.69 14.32 20.28
C HIS A 497 5.03 13.65 20.00
N ALA A 498 5.71 14.02 18.92
CA ALA A 498 6.94 13.38 18.51
C ALA A 498 8.13 13.94 19.30
N ARG A 499 8.83 13.06 20.04
CA ARG A 499 10.06 13.41 20.75
C ARG A 499 11.30 13.15 19.92
N VAL A 500 11.27 12.09 19.13
CA VAL A 500 12.35 11.72 18.22
C VAL A 500 11.73 11.31 16.89
N VAL A 501 12.24 11.87 15.80
CA VAL A 501 11.95 11.43 14.44
C VAL A 501 13.27 11.21 13.72
N ALA A 502 13.55 9.96 13.36
CA ALA A 502 14.73 9.56 12.63
C ALA A 502 14.33 9.03 11.26
N MET A 503 14.99 9.50 10.20
CA MET A 503 14.72 9.09 8.82
C MET A 503 16.02 8.70 8.14
N GLN A 504 16.00 7.57 7.42
CA GLN A 504 17.19 6.96 6.84
C GLN A 504 18.31 6.83 7.87
N SER A 505 17.94 6.41 9.08
CA SER A 505 18.83 6.46 10.23
C SER A 505 19.88 5.36 10.19
N GLU A 506 21.11 5.70 10.54
CA GLU A 506 22.17 4.73 10.82
C GLU A 506 21.81 3.86 12.04
N ARG A 507 22.38 2.65 12.08
CA ARG A 507 22.12 1.65 13.13
C ARG A 507 22.54 2.17 14.51
N GLU A 508 23.62 2.95 14.58
CA GLU A 508 24.13 3.58 15.81
C GLU A 508 23.12 4.55 16.42
N PHE A 509 22.44 5.35 15.59
CA PHE A 509 21.42 6.27 16.09
C PHE A 509 20.20 5.49 16.58
N GLY A 510 19.76 4.47 15.84
CA GLY A 510 18.69 3.58 16.28
C GLY A 510 18.99 2.96 17.66
N LEU A 511 20.20 2.43 17.84
CA LEU A 511 20.67 1.93 19.14
C LEU A 511 20.65 3.01 20.23
N SER A 512 21.09 4.24 19.91
CA SER A 512 21.08 5.33 20.89
C SER A 512 19.67 5.71 21.34
N VAL A 513 18.68 5.65 20.44
CA VAL A 513 17.27 5.85 20.82
C VAL A 513 16.79 4.75 21.77
N LEU A 514 17.13 3.49 21.48
CA LEU A 514 16.82 2.36 22.35
C LEU A 514 17.47 2.52 23.73
N GLN A 515 18.74 2.95 23.79
CA GLN A 515 19.44 3.23 25.04
C GLN A 515 18.75 4.34 25.85
N GLY A 516 18.37 5.45 25.20
CA GLY A 516 17.64 6.54 25.86
C GLY A 516 16.28 6.09 26.42
N LEU A 517 15.57 5.20 25.71
CA LEU A 517 14.34 4.60 26.22
C LEU A 517 14.59 3.61 27.37
N ALA A 518 15.72 2.90 27.37
CA ALA A 518 16.10 2.03 28.48
C ALA A 518 16.45 2.84 29.75
N ASP A 519 17.08 4.01 29.59
CA ASP A 519 17.34 4.95 30.67
C ASP A 519 16.03 5.56 31.20
N GLU A 520 15.10 5.91 30.31
CA GLU A 520 13.77 6.38 30.69
C GLU A 520 12.97 5.30 31.43
N LEU A 521 13.05 4.04 30.98
CA LEU A 521 12.48 2.89 31.69
C LEU A 521 13.04 2.81 33.12
N LYS A 522 14.37 2.93 33.27
CA LYS A 522 15.03 2.91 34.58
C LYS A 522 14.60 4.11 35.45
N ARG A 523 14.52 5.31 34.88
CA ARG A 523 14.03 6.51 35.58
C ARG A 523 12.61 6.30 36.12
N ARG A 524 11.72 5.71 35.32
CA ARG A 524 10.34 5.39 35.75
C ARG A 524 10.33 4.30 36.82
N GLN A 525 11.18 3.27 36.71
CA GLN A 525 11.34 2.24 37.75
C GLN A 525 11.70 2.86 39.10
N ASP A 526 12.75 3.69 39.13
CA ASP A 526 13.21 4.36 40.34
C ASP A 526 12.14 5.32 40.88
N ARG A 527 11.41 6.02 40.00
CA ARG A 527 10.35 6.95 40.39
C ARG A 527 9.10 6.27 40.94
N PHE A 528 8.77 5.07 40.45
CA PHE A 528 7.60 4.31 40.89
C PHE A 528 7.87 3.56 42.20
N GLN A 529 9.14 3.30 42.51
CA GLN A 529 9.55 2.57 43.71
C GLN A 529 8.95 3.17 44.98
N GLY A 530 8.13 2.36 45.67
CA GLY A 530 7.45 2.77 46.91
C GLY A 530 6.20 3.65 46.71
N ILE A 531 5.84 4.01 45.47
CA ILE A 531 4.69 4.85 45.13
C ILE A 531 3.63 4.08 44.33
N ALA A 532 4.05 3.28 43.33
CA ALA A 532 3.15 2.61 42.39
C ALA A 532 3.79 1.38 41.77
N THR A 533 2.99 0.43 41.30
CA THR A 533 3.47 -0.74 40.55
C THR A 533 3.32 -0.60 39.04
N ASN A 534 2.47 0.34 38.60
CA ASN A 534 2.17 0.60 37.21
C ASN A 534 1.84 2.08 36.95
N LEU A 535 1.81 2.48 35.69
CA LEU A 535 1.58 3.87 35.29
C LEU A 535 0.24 4.44 35.77
N LYS A 536 -0.83 3.62 35.80
CA LYS A 536 -2.16 4.05 36.26
C LYS A 536 -2.11 4.48 37.72
N GLU A 537 -1.55 3.64 38.58
CA GLU A 537 -1.34 3.93 40.00
C GLU A 537 -0.44 5.14 40.19
N PHE A 538 0.64 5.26 39.41
CA PHE A 538 1.55 6.39 39.51
C PHE A 538 0.87 7.72 39.21
N ARG A 539 0.12 7.80 38.11
CA ARG A 539 -0.63 9.02 37.75
C ARG A 539 -1.70 9.37 38.78
N ALA A 540 -2.34 8.38 39.40
CA ALA A 540 -3.31 8.62 40.48
C ALA A 540 -2.63 9.16 41.75
N SER A 541 -1.45 8.66 42.09
CA SER A 541 -0.68 9.09 43.27
C SER A 541 0.06 10.42 43.05
N CYS A 542 0.34 10.81 41.80
CA CYS A 542 1.11 12.00 41.44
C CYS A 542 0.42 12.82 40.33
N PRO A 543 -0.77 13.40 40.58
CA PRO A 543 -1.60 14.03 39.54
C PRO A 543 -1.00 15.32 38.94
N GLY A 544 -0.02 15.93 39.60
CA GLY A 544 0.69 17.13 39.09
C GLY A 544 1.91 16.81 38.23
N GLU A 545 2.31 15.55 38.09
CA GLU A 545 3.47 15.12 37.30
C GLU A 545 3.00 14.44 36.02
N ALA A 546 3.13 15.13 34.88
CA ALA A 546 2.79 14.55 33.59
C ALA A 546 3.75 13.39 33.26
N MET A 547 3.20 12.20 33.09
CA MET A 547 3.93 10.99 32.75
C MET A 547 3.29 10.32 31.52
N PRO A 548 3.53 10.83 30.30
CA PRO A 548 2.92 10.31 29.08
C PRO A 548 3.31 8.84 28.83
N ARG A 549 2.42 8.10 28.17
CA ARG A 549 2.83 6.81 27.58
C ARG A 549 3.79 7.07 26.44
N ILE A 550 4.75 6.18 26.26
CA ILE A 550 5.70 6.23 25.16
C ILE A 550 5.29 5.18 24.14
N LEU A 551 5.16 5.59 22.88
CA LEU A 551 4.98 4.71 21.73
C LEU A 551 6.23 4.79 20.84
N LEU A 552 7.05 3.74 20.89
CA LEU A 552 8.17 3.55 19.96
C LEU A 552 7.64 2.85 18.70
N VAL A 553 7.79 3.47 17.54
CA VAL A 553 7.50 2.89 16.24
C VAL A 553 8.80 2.79 15.46
N VAL A 554 9.22 1.58 15.12
CA VAL A 554 10.42 1.31 14.33
C VAL A 554 10.00 0.68 13.01
N ASP A 555 10.13 1.43 11.92
CA ASP A 555 9.93 0.92 10.58
C ASP A 555 11.23 0.36 10.00
N GLU A 556 11.10 -0.76 9.29
CA GLU A 556 12.19 -1.61 8.80
C GLU A 556 13.20 -1.97 9.90
N PHE A 557 12.69 -2.38 11.08
CA PHE A 557 13.53 -2.64 12.26
C PHE A 557 14.64 -3.68 12.06
N GLN A 558 14.49 -4.56 11.06
CA GLN A 558 15.50 -5.56 10.69
C GLN A 558 16.83 -4.95 10.27
N GLU A 559 16.83 -3.70 9.81
CA GLU A 559 18.05 -2.99 9.41
C GLU A 559 19.02 -2.80 10.61
N LEU A 560 18.54 -2.83 11.87
CA LEU A 560 19.40 -2.87 13.06
C LEU A 560 20.27 -4.13 13.13
N PHE A 561 19.86 -5.21 12.45
CA PHE A 561 20.39 -6.56 12.58
C PHE A 561 21.06 -7.09 11.30
N ASN A 562 21.32 -6.22 10.31
CA ASN A 562 21.96 -6.62 9.06
C ASN A 562 23.39 -7.18 9.26
N GLU A 563 24.11 -6.70 10.28
CA GLU A 563 25.47 -7.15 10.61
C GLU A 563 25.49 -7.88 11.96
N GLU A 564 26.40 -8.84 12.11
CA GLU A 564 26.64 -9.56 13.37
C GLU A 564 27.73 -8.84 14.18
N ASP A 565 27.36 -7.68 14.71
CA ASP A 565 28.25 -6.82 15.49
C ASP A 565 27.68 -6.49 16.89
N LYS A 566 28.42 -5.67 17.64
CA LYS A 566 28.00 -5.21 18.95
C LYS A 566 26.71 -4.38 18.91
N ILE A 567 26.47 -3.63 17.82
CA ILE A 567 25.27 -2.79 17.68
C ILE A 567 24.02 -3.66 17.60
N ALA A 568 24.05 -4.74 16.80
CA ALA A 568 22.96 -5.70 16.72
C ALA A 568 22.73 -6.41 18.06
N ALA A 569 23.80 -6.84 18.74
CA ALA A 569 23.71 -7.51 20.04
C ALA A 569 23.09 -6.60 21.12
N ASP A 570 23.57 -5.37 21.24
CA ASP A 570 23.08 -4.39 22.21
C ASP A 570 21.62 -3.99 21.89
N SER A 571 21.29 -3.79 20.61
CA SER A 571 19.92 -3.48 20.17
C SER A 571 18.93 -4.60 20.52
N SER A 572 19.32 -5.86 20.29
CA SER A 572 18.52 -7.03 20.66
C SER A 572 18.25 -7.10 22.16
N MET A 573 19.29 -6.95 22.98
CA MET A 573 19.20 -6.98 24.44
C MET A 573 18.30 -5.87 24.98
N ILE A 574 18.42 -4.65 24.44
CA ILE A 574 17.60 -3.52 24.89
C ILE A 574 16.14 -3.68 24.45
N LEU A 575 15.89 -4.10 23.21
CA LEU A 575 14.53 -4.37 22.74
C LEU A 575 13.83 -5.44 23.58
N ASP A 576 14.52 -6.54 23.92
CA ASP A 576 13.97 -7.56 24.84
C ASP A 576 13.55 -6.94 26.17
N ARG A 577 14.44 -6.12 26.76
CA ARG A 577 14.16 -5.44 28.03
C ARG A 577 12.96 -4.49 27.92
N LEU A 578 12.87 -3.70 26.86
CA LEU A 578 11.77 -2.75 26.64
C LEU A 578 10.45 -3.48 26.45
N VAL A 579 10.40 -4.54 25.63
CA VAL A 579 9.19 -5.33 25.40
C VAL A 579 8.73 -6.02 26.68
N ARG A 580 9.66 -6.61 27.45
CA ARG A 580 9.33 -7.37 28.67
C ARG A 580 8.90 -6.49 29.84
N LEU A 581 9.58 -5.36 30.05
CA LEU A 581 9.37 -4.51 31.23
C LEU A 581 8.53 -3.26 30.95
N GLY A 582 8.45 -2.81 29.70
CA GLY A 582 7.80 -1.55 29.30
C GLY A 582 6.33 -1.45 29.68
N ARG A 583 5.62 -2.59 29.70
CA ARG A 583 4.19 -2.71 30.09
C ARG A 583 3.83 -1.91 31.34
N ALA A 584 4.56 -2.12 32.43
CA ALA A 584 4.25 -1.51 33.73
C ALA A 584 4.53 -0.01 33.74
N PHE A 585 5.52 0.43 32.97
CA PHE A 585 6.01 1.81 32.93
C PHE A 585 5.45 2.62 31.76
N GLY A 586 4.48 2.06 31.01
CA GLY A 586 3.80 2.73 29.91
C GLY A 586 4.66 2.97 28.68
N ILE A 587 5.62 2.08 28.41
CA ILE A 587 6.43 2.07 27.19
C ILE A 587 5.93 0.94 26.28
N HIS A 588 5.54 1.29 25.06
CA HIS A 588 4.96 0.40 24.07
C HIS A 588 5.84 0.36 22.83
N VAL A 589 6.09 -0.84 22.30
CA VAL A 589 6.98 -1.03 21.14
C VAL A 589 6.18 -1.58 19.96
N VAL A 590 6.26 -0.90 18.83
CA VAL A 590 5.75 -1.32 17.53
C VAL A 590 6.92 -1.50 16.59
N LEU A 591 7.16 -2.73 16.15
CA LEU A 591 8.20 -3.07 15.18
C LEU A 591 7.54 -3.41 13.85
N ALA A 592 8.01 -2.84 12.75
CA ALA A 592 7.45 -3.06 11.41
C ALA A 592 8.55 -3.47 10.42
N THR A 593 8.27 -4.44 9.55
CA THR A 593 9.20 -4.93 8.51
C THR A 593 8.47 -5.31 7.23
N GLN A 594 9.16 -5.29 6.10
CA GLN A 594 8.68 -5.90 4.86
C GLN A 594 8.69 -7.44 4.89
N SER A 595 9.66 -8.03 5.59
CA SER A 595 9.88 -9.48 5.60
C SER A 595 10.64 -9.91 6.85
N LEU A 596 10.31 -11.08 7.39
CA LEU A 596 11.08 -11.74 8.44
C LEU A 596 12.02 -12.82 7.86
N SER A 597 11.97 -13.01 6.54
CA SER A 597 12.81 -13.95 5.81
C SER A 597 14.26 -13.44 5.81
N GLY A 598 15.08 -13.90 6.77
CA GLY A 598 16.46 -13.47 6.96
C GLY A 598 17.09 -14.05 8.24
N LYS A 599 18.30 -13.59 8.61
CA LYS A 599 18.97 -13.93 9.89
C LYS A 599 18.04 -13.67 11.08
N ASN A 600 18.22 -14.38 12.21
CA ASN A 600 17.39 -14.25 13.42
C ASN A 600 17.29 -12.79 13.93
N VAL A 601 16.29 -12.06 13.43
CA VAL A 601 16.10 -10.62 13.68
C VAL A 601 15.72 -10.34 15.14
N LEU A 602 14.93 -11.23 15.74
CA LEU A 602 14.56 -11.19 17.16
C LEU A 602 14.74 -12.57 17.78
N SER A 603 15.05 -12.60 19.07
CA SER A 603 14.98 -13.85 19.83
C SER A 603 13.53 -14.37 19.89
N THR A 604 13.37 -15.69 19.91
CA THR A 604 12.04 -16.31 20.04
C THR A 604 11.31 -15.82 21.29
N SER A 605 12.02 -15.65 22.41
CA SER A 605 11.46 -15.15 23.66
C SER A 605 10.96 -13.71 23.53
N THR A 606 11.71 -12.81 22.89
CA THR A 606 11.27 -11.42 22.68
C THR A 606 10.03 -11.40 21.78
N LYS A 607 10.05 -12.20 20.72
CA LYS A 607 8.90 -12.33 19.81
C LYS A 607 7.66 -12.81 20.57
N GLU A 608 7.75 -13.84 21.41
CA GLU A 608 6.64 -14.36 22.23
C GLU A 608 6.06 -13.33 23.22
N GLN A 609 6.84 -12.34 23.64
CA GLN A 609 6.34 -11.24 24.48
C GLN A 609 5.55 -10.17 23.69
N MET A 610 5.64 -10.18 22.36
CA MET A 610 4.88 -9.27 21.49
C MET A 610 3.57 -9.92 21.06
N ALA A 611 2.56 -9.84 21.92
CA ALA A 611 1.29 -10.55 21.75
C ALA A 611 0.48 -10.08 20.53
N VAL A 612 0.59 -8.81 20.16
CA VAL A 612 -0.15 -8.23 19.04
C VAL A 612 0.65 -8.45 17.74
N ARG A 613 0.04 -9.11 16.76
CA ARG A 613 0.55 -9.31 15.41
C ARG A 613 -0.37 -8.63 14.42
N ILE A 614 0.19 -7.81 13.55
CA ILE A 614 -0.56 -7.23 12.43
C ILE A 614 0.12 -7.67 11.14
N ALA A 615 -0.54 -8.56 10.41
CA ALA A 615 -0.01 -9.08 9.16
C ALA A 615 -0.81 -8.51 7.98
N LEU A 616 -0.17 -7.66 7.18
CA LEU A 616 -0.67 -7.31 5.84
C LEU A 616 -0.23 -8.39 4.84
N GLN A 617 -0.59 -8.22 3.57
CA GLN A 617 -0.21 -9.15 2.52
C GLN A 617 1.31 -9.44 2.53
N CYS A 618 1.68 -10.70 2.70
CA CYS A 618 3.07 -11.16 2.77
C CYS A 618 3.24 -12.56 2.13
N SER A 619 4.47 -13.09 2.14
CA SER A 619 4.72 -14.46 1.69
C SER A 619 4.16 -15.50 2.67
N GLU A 620 4.09 -16.77 2.27
CA GLU A 620 3.65 -17.84 3.16
C GLU A 620 4.60 -18.04 4.34
N SER A 621 5.91 -18.02 4.06
CA SER A 621 6.95 -18.16 5.08
C SER A 621 6.85 -17.02 6.08
N ASP A 622 6.69 -15.80 5.59
CA ASP A 622 6.51 -14.62 6.44
C ASP A 622 5.23 -14.73 7.27
N SER A 623 4.10 -15.16 6.69
CA SER A 623 2.83 -15.34 7.42
C SER A 623 2.97 -16.32 8.59
N ARG A 624 3.61 -17.47 8.35
CA ARG A 624 3.86 -18.47 9.40
C ARG A 624 4.83 -17.95 10.46
N GLN A 625 5.85 -17.20 10.04
CA GLN A 625 6.80 -16.59 10.95
C GLN A 625 6.18 -15.47 11.79
N ILE A 626 5.31 -14.60 11.27
CA ILE A 626 4.73 -13.52 12.09
C ILE A 626 3.62 -14.03 13.01
N LEU A 627 2.77 -14.93 12.51
CA LEU A 627 1.61 -15.44 13.21
C LEU A 627 2.02 -16.70 14.00
N ALA A 628 1.65 -17.87 13.49
CA ALA A 628 2.02 -19.18 14.01
C ALA A 628 2.32 -20.12 12.84
N ASP A 629 3.06 -21.21 13.07
CA ASP A 629 3.52 -22.12 12.03
C ASP A 629 2.36 -22.72 11.20
N ASP A 630 1.18 -22.86 11.81
CA ASP A 630 -0.06 -23.37 11.22
C ASP A 630 -1.00 -22.26 10.68
N ASN A 631 -0.56 -20.99 10.68
CA ASN A 631 -1.37 -19.84 10.30
C ASN A 631 -0.84 -19.12 9.04
N PRO A 632 -1.14 -19.63 7.82
CA PRO A 632 -0.74 -19.01 6.56
C PRO A 632 -1.68 -17.86 6.10
N ALA A 633 -2.61 -17.42 6.95
CA ALA A 633 -3.73 -16.59 6.55
C ALA A 633 -3.35 -15.25 5.90
N ALA A 634 -2.20 -14.65 6.25
CA ALA A 634 -1.76 -13.38 5.69
C ALA A 634 -1.33 -13.48 4.22
N ARG A 635 -0.97 -14.68 3.74
CA ARG A 635 -0.71 -14.95 2.32
C ARG A 635 -1.97 -14.76 1.46
N LEU A 636 -3.14 -15.06 2.03
CA LEU A 636 -4.44 -15.03 1.34
C LEU A 636 -5.05 -13.62 1.25
N LEU A 637 -4.37 -12.61 1.81
CA LEU A 637 -4.80 -11.21 1.67
C LEU A 637 -4.53 -10.76 0.23
N GLU A 638 -5.50 -10.11 -0.40
CA GLU A 638 -5.45 -9.81 -1.83
C GLU A 638 -5.28 -8.31 -2.09
N ARG A 639 -5.78 -7.46 -1.18
CA ARG A 639 -5.89 -6.00 -1.40
C ARG A 639 -4.88 -5.22 -0.56
N PRO A 640 -4.31 -4.12 -1.07
CA PRO A 640 -3.56 -3.18 -0.25
C PRO A 640 -4.41 -2.65 0.91
N GLY A 641 -3.83 -2.59 2.10
CA GLY A 641 -4.50 -2.20 3.35
C GLY A 641 -5.33 -3.31 3.99
N GLU A 642 -5.57 -4.44 3.32
CA GLU A 642 -6.15 -5.62 3.96
C GLU A 642 -5.11 -6.21 4.93
N ALA A 643 -5.52 -6.45 6.17
CA ALA A 643 -4.63 -6.89 7.24
C ALA A 643 -5.34 -7.84 8.20
N ILE A 644 -4.57 -8.70 8.86
CA ILE A 644 -5.01 -9.53 9.98
C ILE A 644 -4.46 -8.91 11.26
N TYR A 645 -5.35 -8.47 12.14
CA TYR A 645 -5.04 -8.15 13.52
C TYR A 645 -5.17 -9.41 14.38
N ASN A 646 -4.15 -9.75 15.16
CA ASN A 646 -4.15 -10.92 16.03
C ASN A 646 -3.54 -10.56 17.39
N ALA A 647 -4.34 -10.62 18.45
CA ALA A 647 -3.90 -10.33 19.82
C ALA A 647 -3.58 -11.60 20.65
N ARG A 648 -3.49 -12.77 20.00
CA ARG A 648 -3.28 -14.07 20.65
C ARG A 648 -2.01 -14.75 20.17
N ASN A 649 -0.90 -14.02 20.13
CA ASN A 649 0.42 -14.54 19.74
C ASN A 649 0.44 -15.19 18.34
N GLY A 650 -0.46 -14.79 17.44
CA GLY A 650 -0.50 -15.34 16.08
C GLY A 650 -1.28 -16.64 15.91
N LEU A 651 -1.94 -17.15 16.95
CA LEU A 651 -2.80 -18.35 16.84
C LEU A 651 -3.99 -18.09 15.89
N VAL A 652 -4.38 -19.10 15.11
CA VAL A 652 -5.46 -18.99 14.09
C VAL A 652 -6.75 -18.40 14.67
N GLU A 653 -7.15 -18.84 15.88
CA GLU A 653 -8.36 -18.36 16.57
C GLU A 653 -8.35 -16.86 16.90
N GLY A 654 -7.17 -16.24 16.95
CA GLY A 654 -6.99 -14.82 17.23
C GLY A 654 -7.10 -13.93 16.00
N ASN A 655 -7.23 -14.49 14.79
CA ASN A 655 -7.24 -13.73 13.55
C ASN A 655 -8.52 -12.88 13.41
N ASN A 656 -8.36 -11.56 13.33
CA ASN A 656 -9.42 -10.65 12.89
C ASN A 656 -8.94 -9.87 11.66
N SER A 657 -9.49 -10.15 10.48
CA SER A 657 -9.11 -9.39 9.28
C SER A 657 -9.95 -8.14 9.08
N PHE A 658 -9.26 -7.03 8.84
CA PHE A 658 -9.79 -5.69 8.68
C PHE A 658 -9.16 -5.02 7.45
N GLN A 659 -9.78 -3.93 6.99
CA GLN A 659 -9.24 -3.06 5.96
C GLN A 659 -8.76 -1.77 6.63
N ALA A 660 -7.45 -1.51 6.58
CA ALA A 660 -6.87 -0.26 7.05
C ALA A 660 -7.43 0.92 6.25
N VAL A 661 -7.68 2.05 6.93
CA VAL A 661 -8.06 3.26 6.21
C VAL A 661 -6.90 3.82 5.43
N TYR A 662 -7.23 4.59 4.40
CA TYR A 662 -6.26 5.26 3.55
C TYR A 662 -6.18 6.74 3.93
N LEU A 663 -4.94 7.21 4.10
CA LEU A 663 -4.61 8.62 4.30
C LEU A 663 -3.71 9.08 3.15
N ASN A 664 -4.20 10.02 2.36
CA ASN A 664 -3.38 10.65 1.33
C ASN A 664 -2.44 11.72 1.95
N LYS A 665 -1.52 12.26 1.16
CA LYS A 665 -0.52 13.25 1.64
C LYS A 665 -1.15 14.58 2.06
N ASP A 666 -2.18 15.03 1.36
CA ASP A 666 -2.84 16.30 1.66
C ASP A 666 -3.66 16.21 2.95
N GLU A 667 -4.44 15.15 3.11
CA GLU A 667 -5.18 14.84 4.36
C GLU A 667 -4.23 14.73 5.55
N ARG A 668 -3.08 14.07 5.36
CA ARG A 668 -2.06 13.93 6.40
C ARG A 668 -1.53 15.30 6.85
N ARG A 669 -1.19 16.17 5.90
CA ARG A 669 -0.72 17.53 6.19
C ARG A 669 -1.79 18.33 6.93
N GLU A 670 -3.04 18.28 6.46
CA GLU A 670 -4.17 18.95 7.12
C GLU A 670 -4.36 18.47 8.58
N LEU A 671 -4.28 17.16 8.82
CA LEU A 671 -4.36 16.61 10.17
C LEU A 671 -3.20 17.09 11.06
N ILE A 672 -1.97 17.10 10.54
CA ILE A 672 -0.81 17.59 11.28
C ILE A 672 -0.97 19.09 11.62
N GLU A 673 -1.46 19.90 10.69
CA GLU A 673 -1.73 21.32 10.90
C GLU A 673 -2.82 21.53 11.97
N ARG A 674 -3.90 20.75 11.94
CA ARG A 674 -4.96 20.78 12.97
C ARG A 674 -4.42 20.43 14.35
N ILE A 675 -3.65 19.35 14.47
CA ILE A 675 -3.04 18.89 15.73
C ILE A 675 -2.07 19.96 16.27
N SER A 676 -1.19 20.46 15.42
CA SER A 676 -0.17 21.45 15.79
C SER A 676 -0.81 22.79 16.14
N GLY A 677 -1.86 23.19 15.41
CA GLY A 677 -2.68 24.37 15.71
C GLY A 677 -3.32 24.28 17.10
N LYS A 678 -3.93 23.14 17.45
CA LYS A 678 -4.47 22.92 18.80
C LYS A 678 -3.37 22.98 19.86
N ALA A 679 -2.23 22.34 19.62
CA ALA A 679 -1.11 22.35 20.57
C ALA A 679 -0.56 23.78 20.81
N ASN A 680 -0.36 24.55 19.75
CA ASN A 680 0.17 25.91 19.80
C ASN A 680 -0.79 26.92 20.46
N SER A 681 -2.09 26.61 20.48
CA SER A 681 -3.09 27.42 21.19
C SER A 681 -2.98 27.33 22.73
N GLN A 682 -2.32 26.28 23.26
CA GLN A 682 -2.20 26.07 24.71
C GLN A 682 -0.75 26.32 25.19
N PRO A 683 -0.54 27.20 26.18
CA PRO A 683 0.81 27.55 26.65
C PRO A 683 1.64 26.36 27.16
N GLN A 684 1.00 25.34 27.74
CA GLN A 684 1.70 24.18 28.31
C GLN A 684 2.44 23.33 27.26
N TRP A 685 1.98 23.35 26.00
CA TRP A 685 2.58 22.56 24.91
C TRP A 685 3.47 23.39 24.00
N ARG A 686 3.23 24.71 23.92
CA ARG A 686 4.05 25.65 23.15
C ARG A 686 5.51 25.68 23.61
N ASN A 687 5.78 25.46 24.89
CA ASN A 687 7.12 25.55 25.49
C ASN A 687 7.78 24.18 25.73
N ARG A 688 7.31 23.13 25.06
CA ARG A 688 7.91 21.80 25.20
C ARG A 688 9.32 21.76 24.61
N PRO A 689 10.20 20.87 25.13
CA PRO A 689 11.50 20.62 24.51
C PRO A 689 11.34 20.28 23.02
N PRO A 690 12.20 20.83 22.14
CA PRO A 690 12.10 20.59 20.71
C PRO A 690 12.30 19.10 20.39
N MET A 691 11.64 18.65 19.34
CA MET A 691 11.80 17.31 18.79
C MET A 691 13.23 17.11 18.29
N ILE A 692 13.82 15.96 18.59
CA ILE A 692 15.10 15.54 18.02
C ILE A 692 14.83 14.99 16.62
N VAL A 693 15.36 15.66 15.60
CA VAL A 693 15.24 15.24 14.20
C VAL A 693 16.59 14.75 13.70
N PHE A 694 16.63 13.52 13.17
CA PHE A 694 17.81 12.98 12.52
C PHE A 694 17.51 12.62 11.07
N ARG A 695 18.28 13.20 10.13
CA ARG A 695 18.20 12.93 8.69
C ARG A 695 19.52 12.31 8.25
N GLY A 696 19.55 11.00 8.04
CA GLY A 696 20.82 10.28 7.84
C GLY A 696 21.56 10.64 6.55
N LYS A 697 20.90 11.22 5.54
CA LYS A 697 21.51 11.56 4.24
C LYS A 697 21.79 13.05 4.02
N GLU A 698 21.38 13.93 4.93
CA GLU A 698 21.60 15.37 4.83
C GLU A 698 22.62 15.84 5.89
N PRO A 699 23.51 16.81 5.58
CA PRO A 699 24.32 17.46 6.59
C PRO A 699 23.46 18.08 7.70
N ALA A 700 23.99 18.13 8.92
CA ALA A 700 23.28 18.72 10.06
C ALA A 700 23.04 20.21 9.83
N ARG A 701 21.88 20.72 10.27
CA ARG A 701 21.54 22.14 10.17
C ARG A 701 21.92 22.87 11.46
N VAL A 702 22.79 23.88 11.36
CA VAL A 702 23.25 24.67 12.52
C VAL A 702 22.09 25.32 13.28
N ALA A 703 21.04 25.75 12.56
CA ALA A 703 19.84 26.32 13.15
C ALA A 703 19.09 25.38 14.11
N GLN A 704 19.31 24.07 14.01
CA GLN A 704 18.72 23.06 14.90
C GLN A 704 19.60 22.76 16.13
N CYS A 705 20.78 23.39 16.23
CA CYS A 705 21.66 23.26 17.40
C CYS A 705 21.09 24.04 18.58
N SER A 706 20.32 23.37 19.44
CA SER A 706 19.70 23.98 20.63
C SER A 706 20.71 24.66 21.57
N PRO A 707 21.86 24.05 21.93
CA PRO A 707 22.86 24.71 22.78
C PRO A 707 23.44 25.99 22.18
N LEU A 708 23.71 26.02 20.86
CA LEU A 708 24.21 27.20 20.18
C LEU A 708 23.14 28.29 20.09
N THR A 709 21.91 27.92 19.74
CA THR A 709 20.78 28.86 19.65
C THR A 709 20.49 29.51 21.00
N THR A 710 20.54 28.72 22.08
CA THR A 710 20.40 29.21 23.46
C THR A 710 21.53 30.17 23.82
N LEU A 711 22.77 29.86 23.42
CA LEU A 711 23.93 30.70 23.68
C LEU A 711 23.87 32.05 22.94
N VAL A 712 23.39 32.04 21.69
CA VAL A 712 23.18 33.26 20.88
C VAL A 712 22.06 34.11 21.48
N ALA A 713 20.95 33.49 21.88
CA ALA A 713 19.78 34.18 22.42
C ALA A 713 19.95 34.67 23.87
N ALA A 714 20.98 34.22 24.59
CA ALA A 714 21.24 34.62 25.96
C ALA A 714 21.48 36.14 26.06
N LYS A 715 20.76 36.81 26.99
CA LYS A 715 20.84 38.27 27.20
C LYS A 715 22.22 38.74 27.66
N GLU A 716 22.92 37.93 28.46
CA GLU A 716 24.26 38.22 28.95
C GLU A 716 25.25 37.16 28.49
N VAL A 717 26.52 37.55 28.38
CA VAL A 717 27.61 36.63 28.04
C VAL A 717 27.95 35.79 29.26
N VAL A 718 27.52 34.53 29.25
CA VAL A 718 27.88 33.54 30.28
C VAL A 718 29.28 33.01 30.01
N GLN A 719 30.26 33.53 30.77
CA GLN A 719 31.64 33.05 30.69
C GLN A 719 31.74 31.62 31.24
N SER A 720 32.44 30.76 30.49
CA SER A 720 32.74 29.38 30.86
C SER A 720 34.25 29.17 30.70
N PRO A 721 34.90 28.35 31.55
CA PRO A 721 36.33 28.06 31.41
C PRO A 721 36.66 27.27 30.13
N VAL A 722 35.66 26.71 29.43
CA VAL A 722 35.83 25.93 28.20
C VAL A 722 35.02 26.55 27.08
N SER A 723 35.69 26.88 25.98
CA SER A 723 35.06 27.34 24.75
C SER A 723 34.76 26.14 23.84
N LEU A 724 33.60 26.11 23.20
CA LEU A 724 33.19 24.97 22.36
C LEU A 724 33.17 25.39 20.89
N ALA A 725 33.95 24.71 20.06
CA ALA A 725 33.86 24.78 18.61
C ALA A 725 32.82 23.74 18.15
N PHE A 726 31.63 24.21 17.74
CA PHE A 726 30.50 23.35 17.36
C PHE A 726 30.71 22.73 15.97
N LEU A 727 30.67 21.39 15.88
CA LEU A 727 31.01 20.64 14.68
C LEU A 727 29.80 19.98 14.01
N GLY A 728 28.86 19.43 14.78
CA GLY A 728 27.69 18.80 14.17
C GLY A 728 26.74 18.18 15.17
N SER A 729 25.70 17.52 14.67
CA SER A 729 24.79 16.73 15.49
C SER A 729 25.40 15.35 15.74
N ALA A 730 25.34 14.88 16.99
CA ALA A 730 25.78 13.53 17.32
C ALA A 730 24.90 12.47 16.65
N VAL A 731 25.48 11.33 16.24
CA VAL A 731 24.72 10.11 15.86
C VAL A 731 24.27 9.36 17.14
N ALA A 732 23.80 10.12 18.13
CA ALA A 732 23.32 9.64 19.42
C ALA A 732 22.48 10.74 20.11
N ILE A 733 21.58 10.35 21.03
CA ILE A 733 20.84 11.26 21.89
C ILE A 733 21.78 11.83 22.96
N LYS A 734 22.62 12.79 22.57
CA LYS A 734 23.53 13.53 23.43
C LYS A 734 23.72 14.96 22.89
N PRO A 735 24.38 15.86 23.65
CA PRO A 735 24.74 17.19 23.13
C PRO A 735 25.48 17.10 21.77
N PRO A 736 25.36 18.14 20.92
CA PRO A 736 26.04 18.17 19.62
C PRO A 736 27.55 18.00 19.79
N THR A 737 28.17 17.32 18.83
CA THR A 737 29.61 17.11 18.80
C THR A 737 30.30 18.45 18.67
N ALA A 738 31.20 18.74 19.60
CA ALA A 738 31.94 19.99 19.68
C ALA A 738 33.34 19.77 20.25
N ALA A 739 34.33 20.48 19.73
CA ALA A 739 35.70 20.43 20.21
C ALA A 739 35.88 21.43 21.38
N PRO A 740 36.26 20.99 22.59
CA PRO A 740 36.47 21.87 23.72
C PRO A 740 37.84 22.54 23.68
N LEU A 741 37.87 23.82 23.31
CA LEU A 741 39.06 24.67 23.27
C LEU A 741 39.42 25.15 24.68
N ARG A 742 40.45 24.55 25.27
CA ARG A 742 40.99 24.88 26.59
C ARG A 742 42.38 25.48 26.45
N ARG A 743 42.77 26.35 27.39
CA ARG A 743 44.16 26.83 27.52
C ARG A 743 45.08 25.73 28.03
N GLN A 744 45.37 24.79 27.15
CA GLN A 744 46.16 23.58 27.38
C GLN A 744 46.99 23.32 26.12
N SER A 745 48.15 22.70 26.29
CA SER A 745 49.01 22.30 25.17
C SER A 745 48.22 21.55 24.08
N ARG A 746 48.58 21.74 22.81
CA ARG A 746 48.03 21.01 21.65
C ARG A 746 46.55 21.21 21.33
N ASN A 747 45.86 22.07 22.07
CA ASN A 747 44.41 22.20 22.00
C ASN A 747 43.96 23.04 20.77
N ASN A 748 44.09 22.42 19.60
CA ASN A 748 43.73 22.92 18.27
C ASN A 748 42.82 21.91 17.55
N LEU A 749 42.13 22.38 16.51
CA LEU A 749 41.22 21.57 15.70
C LEU A 749 41.67 21.51 14.23
N LEU A 750 41.84 20.31 13.72
CA LEU A 750 42.13 20.04 12.32
C LEU A 750 41.00 19.24 11.67
N ILE A 751 40.49 19.72 10.54
CA ILE A 751 39.46 19.05 9.74
C ILE A 751 40.11 18.57 8.45
N VAL A 752 39.97 17.29 8.10
CA VAL A 752 40.60 16.70 6.91
C VAL A 752 39.58 15.92 6.07
N GLY A 753 39.49 16.29 4.79
CA GLY A 753 38.69 15.59 3.79
C GLY A 753 38.14 16.48 2.69
N GLN A 754 37.63 15.87 1.62
CA GLN A 754 37.22 16.55 0.38
C GLN A 754 35.88 17.29 0.48
N GLN A 755 35.13 17.11 1.57
CA GLN A 755 33.81 17.68 1.80
C GLN A 755 33.93 19.15 2.25
N GLU A 756 34.38 20.03 1.35
CA GLU A 756 34.64 21.45 1.61
C GLU A 756 33.39 22.20 2.15
N GLU A 757 32.20 21.87 1.64
CA GLU A 757 30.94 22.48 2.08
C GLU A 757 30.70 22.26 3.58
N SER A 758 30.75 21.01 4.05
CA SER A 758 30.57 20.64 5.46
C SER A 758 31.72 21.16 6.33
N ALA A 759 32.96 21.17 5.83
CA ALA A 759 34.08 21.76 6.55
C ALA A 759 33.88 23.26 6.81
N THR A 760 33.46 23.99 5.77
CA THR A 760 33.16 25.43 5.86
C THR A 760 31.98 25.67 6.81
N GLY A 761 30.93 24.85 6.74
CA GLY A 761 29.80 24.89 7.67
C GLY A 761 30.19 24.70 9.14
N MET A 762 31.07 23.75 9.43
CA MET A 762 31.63 23.53 10.78
C MET A 762 32.45 24.71 11.28
N LEU A 763 33.31 25.28 10.43
CA LEU A 763 34.11 26.46 10.77
C LEU A 763 33.22 27.68 11.03
N ALA A 764 32.17 27.88 10.23
CA ALA A 764 31.20 28.95 10.44
C ALA A 764 30.43 28.79 11.76
N ALA A 765 29.92 27.59 12.04
CA ALA A 765 29.23 27.27 13.30
C ALA A 765 30.13 27.45 14.52
N SER A 766 31.39 27.01 14.42
CA SER A 766 32.41 27.20 15.45
C SER A 766 32.73 28.68 15.67
N LEU A 767 32.91 29.45 14.60
CA LEU A 767 33.18 30.89 14.68
C LEU A 767 32.05 31.65 15.40
N ILE A 768 30.80 31.37 15.04
CA ILE A 768 29.62 31.97 15.70
C ILE A 768 29.51 31.51 17.15
N GLY A 769 29.73 30.22 17.44
CA GLY A 769 29.67 29.69 18.81
C GLY A 769 30.74 30.29 19.72
N LEU A 770 31.97 30.45 19.22
CA LEU A 770 33.06 31.11 19.92
C LEU A 770 32.76 32.59 20.13
N ALA A 771 32.34 33.32 19.09
CA ALA A 771 31.93 34.72 19.24
C ALA A 771 30.78 34.90 20.24
N ALA A 772 29.83 33.97 20.29
CA ALA A 772 28.72 34.03 21.24
C ALA A 772 29.16 33.78 22.70
N ARG A 773 30.35 33.22 22.95
CA ARG A 773 30.92 33.00 24.30
C ARG A 773 31.73 34.17 24.85
N TYR A 774 32.31 35.02 24.00
CA TYR A 774 33.21 36.10 24.43
C TYR A 774 32.54 37.47 24.29
N ARG A 775 32.92 38.41 25.18
CA ARG A 775 32.62 39.84 24.98
C ARG A 775 33.46 40.38 23.82
N SER A 776 33.03 41.50 23.23
CA SER A 776 33.66 42.09 22.04
C SER A 776 35.16 42.38 22.18
N ASN A 777 35.64 42.68 23.39
CA ASN A 777 37.06 42.97 23.69
C ASN A 777 37.84 41.78 24.27
N ASP A 778 37.19 40.65 24.51
CA ASP A 778 37.83 39.48 25.15
C ASP A 778 38.35 38.45 24.13
N ALA A 779 38.01 38.64 22.84
CA ALA A 779 38.43 37.75 21.76
C ALA A 779 38.70 38.47 20.43
N GLN A 780 39.69 37.98 19.68
CA GLN A 780 39.99 38.37 18.30
C GLN A 780 39.89 37.17 17.36
N PHE A 781 39.48 37.44 16.12
CA PHE A 781 39.31 36.42 15.09
C PHE A 781 40.12 36.79 13.85
N PHE A 782 41.00 35.88 13.42
CA PHE A 782 41.73 35.99 12.16
C PHE A 782 41.28 34.85 11.25
N VAL A 783 40.63 35.17 10.14
CA VAL A 783 39.98 34.16 9.27
C VAL A 783 40.57 34.20 7.88
N GLY A 784 41.28 33.16 7.47
CA GLY A 784 41.69 32.92 6.09
C GLY A 784 40.67 32.03 5.40
N ASP A 785 40.05 32.54 4.34
CA ASP A 785 39.12 31.79 3.52
C ASP A 785 39.62 31.76 2.08
N TRP A 786 39.97 30.56 1.60
CA TRP A 786 40.45 30.33 0.25
C TRP A 786 39.50 29.45 -0.55
N THR A 787 38.22 29.38 -0.19
CA THR A 787 37.18 28.65 -0.95
C THR A 787 37.05 29.16 -2.38
N ASP A 788 36.81 28.24 -3.32
CA ASP A 788 36.70 28.56 -4.74
C ASP A 788 35.55 29.55 -5.03
N VAL A 789 35.81 30.52 -5.89
CA VAL A 789 34.90 31.65 -6.18
C VAL A 789 33.60 31.22 -6.85
N ASP A 790 33.59 30.06 -7.51
CA ASP A 790 32.42 29.54 -8.23
C ASP A 790 31.47 28.74 -7.33
N LEU A 791 31.85 28.47 -6.08
CA LEU A 791 31.04 27.69 -5.15
C LEU A 791 29.92 28.57 -4.55
N PRO A 792 28.70 28.01 -4.37
CA PRO A 792 27.53 28.77 -3.92
C PRO A 792 27.67 29.34 -2.50
N TYR A 793 28.62 28.84 -1.71
CA TYR A 793 28.93 29.25 -0.35
C TYR A 793 30.21 30.09 -0.23
N HIS A 794 30.79 30.53 -1.35
CA HIS A 794 31.92 31.46 -1.34
C HIS A 794 31.55 32.78 -0.63
N GLY A 795 32.49 33.35 0.14
CA GLY A 795 32.28 34.60 0.88
C GLY A 795 31.42 34.47 2.15
N MET A 796 30.97 33.25 2.49
CA MET A 796 30.13 33.03 3.67
C MET A 796 30.89 33.31 4.99
N LEU A 797 32.14 32.85 5.12
CA LEU A 797 32.94 33.16 6.31
C LEU A 797 33.26 34.66 6.40
N GLU A 798 33.46 35.31 5.26
CA GLU A 798 33.59 36.77 5.20
C GLU A 798 32.33 37.47 5.70
N GLN A 799 31.14 37.03 5.30
CA GLN A 799 29.86 37.55 5.81
C GLN A 799 29.76 37.38 7.35
N VAL A 800 30.18 36.23 7.89
CA VAL A 800 30.20 36.02 9.34
C VAL A 800 31.15 37.01 10.01
N VAL A 801 32.39 37.11 9.53
CA VAL A 801 33.45 37.99 10.07
C VAL A 801 33.04 39.46 10.07
N GLN A 802 32.48 39.96 8.96
CA GLN A 802 31.98 41.33 8.86
C GLN A 802 30.81 41.58 9.82
N GLY A 803 30.05 40.55 10.16
CA GLY A 803 28.91 40.60 11.08
C GLY A 803 29.27 40.56 12.56
N LEU A 804 30.44 40.06 12.95
CA LEU A 804 30.82 39.89 14.36
C LEU A 804 30.98 41.24 15.09
N PRO A 805 30.61 41.33 16.38
CA PRO A 805 30.88 42.52 17.20
C PRO A 805 32.32 42.60 17.72
N HIS A 806 33.15 41.59 17.45
CA HIS A 806 34.53 41.46 17.93
C HIS A 806 35.54 42.05 16.95
N LYS A 807 36.81 42.17 17.37
CA LYS A 807 37.92 42.46 16.44
C LYS A 807 38.15 41.26 15.53
N ALA A 808 37.59 41.30 14.33
CA ALA A 808 37.68 40.23 13.35
C ALA A 808 38.31 40.73 12.04
N LYS A 809 39.25 39.95 11.48
CA LYS A 809 40.00 40.32 10.26
C LYS A 809 40.05 39.16 9.28
N MET A 810 39.65 39.43 8.03
CA MET A 810 39.88 38.50 6.91
C MET A 810 41.35 38.52 6.49
N LEU A 811 41.92 37.33 6.30
CA LEU A 811 43.28 37.12 5.83
C LEU A 811 43.27 36.84 4.33
N THR A 812 43.99 37.66 3.58
CA THR A 812 44.35 37.39 2.19
C THR A 812 45.68 36.66 2.12
N THR A 813 46.00 36.02 0.99
CA THR A 813 47.31 35.41 0.74
C THR A 813 48.46 36.41 0.94
N ARG A 814 48.23 37.71 0.67
CA ARG A 814 49.25 38.76 0.87
C ARG A 814 49.45 39.16 2.33
N SER A 815 48.38 39.17 3.13
CA SER A 815 48.43 39.60 4.54
C SER A 815 48.74 38.45 5.51
N LEU A 816 48.63 37.21 5.04
CA LEU A 816 48.83 36.00 5.85
C LEU A 816 50.24 35.93 6.47
N PRO A 817 51.36 36.08 5.72
CA PRO A 817 52.70 35.95 6.28
C PRO A 817 52.96 36.92 7.44
N GLN A 818 52.63 38.20 7.24
CA GLN A 818 52.82 39.22 8.27
C GLN A 818 51.97 38.92 9.51
N THR A 819 50.70 38.54 9.33
CA THR A 819 49.79 38.28 10.45
C THR A 819 50.25 37.06 11.26
N LEU A 820 50.73 35.99 10.61
CA LEU A 820 51.28 34.83 11.31
C LEU A 820 52.55 35.18 12.09
N ASN A 821 53.44 36.01 11.53
CA ASN A 821 54.63 36.47 12.23
C ASN A 821 54.28 37.36 13.44
N ASP A 822 53.23 38.16 13.35
CA ASP A 822 52.73 38.98 14.46
C ASP A 822 52.14 38.12 15.58
N ILE A 823 51.30 37.13 15.24
CA ILE A 823 50.72 36.19 16.21
C ILE A 823 51.81 35.32 16.85
N ALA A 824 52.78 34.82 16.07
CA ALA A 824 53.88 34.01 16.59
C ALA A 824 54.75 34.80 17.59
N ARG A 825 55.04 36.08 17.30
CA ARG A 825 55.73 36.98 18.25
C ARG A 825 54.92 37.18 19.54
N LEU A 826 53.62 37.40 19.41
CA LEU A 826 52.73 37.54 20.57
C LEU A 826 52.69 36.25 21.41
N VAL A 827 52.64 35.08 20.78
CA VAL A 827 52.72 33.78 21.48
C VAL A 827 54.04 33.66 22.23
N ASP A 828 55.18 33.94 21.59
CA ASP A 828 56.50 33.95 22.24
C ASP A 828 56.54 34.90 23.45
N GLU A 829 55.99 36.11 23.31
CA GLU A 829 55.91 37.08 24.40
C GLU A 829 55.03 36.60 25.55
N ARG A 830 53.86 36.01 25.27
CA ARG A 830 52.97 35.49 26.30
C ARG A 830 53.57 34.29 27.02
N VAL A 831 54.22 33.38 26.29
CA VAL A 831 54.89 32.21 26.87
C VAL A 831 56.04 32.64 27.78
N LYS A 832 56.93 33.54 27.29
CA LYS A 832 58.07 34.03 28.08
C LYS A 832 57.67 34.76 29.36
N ASN A 833 56.53 35.45 29.33
CA ASN A 833 56.03 36.22 30.47
C ASN A 833 54.95 35.46 31.28
N GLU A 834 54.72 34.17 30.99
CA GLU A 834 53.71 33.32 31.66
C GLU A 834 52.29 33.92 31.67
N ILE A 835 51.92 34.66 30.62
CA ILE A 835 50.62 35.32 30.48
C ILE A 835 49.56 34.33 30.02
N THR A 836 48.83 33.76 30.96
CA THR A 836 47.77 32.75 30.71
C THR A 836 46.36 33.33 30.65
N GLY A 837 46.15 34.61 31.01
CA GLY A 837 44.84 35.28 31.09
C GLY A 837 44.55 36.36 30.03
N GLY A 838 45.37 36.48 28.98
CA GLY A 838 45.19 37.51 27.94
C GLY A 838 43.99 37.29 27.01
N GLU A 839 43.67 38.26 26.16
CA GLU A 839 42.62 38.17 25.12
C GLU A 839 42.76 36.88 24.30
N ALA A 840 41.63 36.17 24.08
CA ALA A 840 41.62 34.94 23.30
C ALA A 840 41.79 35.25 21.80
N ILE A 841 42.62 34.48 21.09
CA ILE A 841 42.82 34.67 19.65
C ILE A 841 42.46 33.37 18.95
N PHE A 842 41.60 33.46 17.94
CA PHE A 842 41.19 32.33 17.12
C PHE A 842 41.68 32.54 15.68
N LEU A 843 42.55 31.64 15.24
CA LEU A 843 43.04 31.58 13.86
C LEU A 843 42.26 30.51 13.10
N VAL A 844 41.39 30.93 12.18
CA VAL A 844 40.54 30.04 11.38
C VAL A 844 41.07 30.00 9.95
N LEU A 845 41.49 28.82 9.47
CA LEU A 845 42.11 28.64 8.16
C LEU A 845 41.31 27.65 7.30
N ASN A 846 40.39 28.18 6.50
CA ASN A 846 39.60 27.40 5.55
C ASN A 846 40.38 27.19 4.24
N GLY A 847 40.97 26.01 4.07
CA GLY A 847 41.80 25.68 2.92
C GLY A 847 43.29 25.84 3.20
N LEU A 848 43.77 25.29 4.32
CA LEU A 848 45.15 25.39 4.82
C LEU A 848 46.22 25.03 3.79
N HIS A 849 45.92 24.11 2.87
CA HIS A 849 46.82 23.61 1.83
C HIS A 849 46.95 24.52 0.60
N ARG A 850 46.08 25.53 0.46
CA ARG A 850 45.97 26.39 -0.73
C ARG A 850 47.06 27.48 -0.77
N PRO A 851 47.39 28.19 0.32
CA PRO A 851 48.47 29.19 0.31
C PRO A 851 49.84 28.56 0.09
N ARG A 852 50.60 29.08 -0.89
CA ARG A 852 51.95 28.58 -1.19
C ARG A 852 52.96 28.92 -0.09
N ASP A 853 52.81 30.07 0.56
CA ASP A 853 53.74 30.55 1.61
C ASP A 853 53.71 29.68 2.87
N LEU A 854 52.68 28.84 3.05
CA LEU A 854 52.59 27.87 4.15
C LEU A 854 53.31 26.55 3.84
N ARG A 855 53.67 26.30 2.57
CA ARG A 855 54.34 25.07 2.17
C ARG A 855 55.78 25.06 2.67
N ARG A 856 56.24 23.88 3.08
CA ARG A 856 57.63 23.68 3.45
C ARG A 856 58.49 23.46 2.21
N GLU A 857 59.71 23.97 2.22
CA GLU A 857 60.69 23.67 1.17
C GLU A 857 61.20 22.24 1.37
N GLU A 858 60.94 21.36 0.40
CA GLU A 858 61.52 20.01 0.35
C GLU A 858 62.99 20.10 -0.08
N GLY A 859 63.90 20.35 0.87
CA GLY A 859 65.34 20.19 0.60
C GLY A 859 66.24 21.10 1.41
N GLY A 860 66.88 20.52 2.43
CA GLY A 860 68.28 20.76 2.80
C GLY A 860 68.73 22.17 3.18
N ASN A 861 69.11 22.32 4.45
CA ASN A 861 70.26 23.09 4.96
C ASN A 861 71.22 23.72 3.91
N TYR A 862 70.78 24.75 3.20
CA TYR A 862 71.66 25.77 2.62
C TYR A 862 71.30 27.11 3.27
N ARG A 863 71.69 27.22 4.56
CA ARG A 863 71.86 28.53 5.18
C ARG A 863 73.00 29.24 4.45
N ASN A 864 72.67 30.12 3.52
CA ASN A 864 73.59 31.19 3.14
C ASN A 864 73.83 32.03 4.39
N TYR A 865 75.07 32.00 4.89
CA TYR A 865 75.56 32.91 5.91
C TYR A 865 75.61 34.32 5.32
N SER A 866 74.50 35.05 5.38
CA SER A 866 74.52 36.51 5.43
C SER A 866 74.39 36.93 6.89
N PHE A 867 75.47 37.49 7.43
CA PHE A 867 75.43 38.23 8.70
C PHE A 867 74.53 39.46 8.52
N GLU A 868 73.74 39.76 9.55
CA GLU A 868 72.79 40.88 9.65
C GLU A 868 71.40 40.67 9.03
N GLU A 869 70.56 39.90 9.72
CA GLU A 869 69.14 40.20 10.03
C GLU A 869 68.60 39.07 10.92
N THR A 870 67.68 39.38 11.83
CA THR A 870 67.00 38.35 12.63
C THR A 870 66.31 37.39 11.66
N PRO A 871 66.50 36.05 11.74
CA PRO A 871 65.92 35.15 10.75
C PRO A 871 64.41 35.29 10.77
N THR A 872 63.83 35.91 9.74
CA THR A 872 62.39 35.93 9.51
C THR A 872 61.96 34.49 9.31
N LYS A 873 61.27 33.92 10.32
CA LYS A 873 60.68 32.58 10.23
C LYS A 873 59.79 32.52 8.98
N ASN A 874 59.88 31.41 8.24
CA ASN A 874 58.97 31.16 7.14
C ASN A 874 57.54 31.04 7.70
N SER A 875 56.50 31.41 6.95
CA SER A 875 55.10 31.41 7.42
C SER A 875 54.66 30.05 7.93
N GLY A 876 55.15 28.96 7.32
CA GLY A 876 54.94 27.60 7.80
C GLY A 876 55.57 27.31 9.18
N ASP A 877 56.75 27.86 9.48
CA ASP A 877 57.40 27.75 10.79
C ASP A 877 56.66 28.56 11.85
N SER A 878 56.20 29.76 11.49
CA SER A 878 55.37 30.61 12.36
C SER A 878 54.04 29.94 12.68
N LEU A 879 53.38 29.30 11.71
CA LEU A 879 52.17 28.52 11.96
C LEU A 879 52.46 27.32 12.89
N ALA A 880 53.53 26.56 12.64
CA ALA A 880 53.89 25.41 13.48
C ALA A 880 54.14 25.83 14.94
N GLN A 881 54.78 26.97 15.15
CA GLN A 881 54.95 27.55 16.48
C GLN A 881 53.61 27.94 17.13
N ILE A 882 52.72 28.61 16.38
CA ILE A 882 51.41 29.01 16.91
C ILE A 882 50.60 27.78 17.33
N VAL A 883 50.59 26.72 16.52
CA VAL A 883 49.87 25.48 16.85
C VAL A 883 50.45 24.82 18.10
N ARG A 884 51.78 24.75 18.22
CA ARG A 884 52.45 24.11 19.36
C ARG A 884 52.31 24.90 20.67
N ASP A 885 52.66 26.19 20.64
CA ASP A 885 52.86 27.00 21.85
C ASP A 885 51.67 27.96 22.13
N GLY A 886 50.82 28.20 21.13
CA GLY A 886 49.69 29.14 21.22
C GLY A 886 48.56 28.74 22.17
N PRO A 887 48.10 27.47 22.18
CA PRO A 887 46.94 27.08 22.98
C PRO A 887 47.09 27.38 24.48
N GLU A 888 48.27 27.17 25.06
CA GLU A 888 48.56 27.43 26.48
C GLU A 888 48.35 28.91 26.87
N VAL A 889 48.56 29.81 25.92
CA VAL A 889 48.43 31.27 26.09
C VAL A 889 47.15 31.85 25.46
N GLY A 890 46.19 30.98 25.12
CA GLY A 890 44.88 31.35 24.60
C GLY A 890 44.84 31.72 23.13
N VAL A 891 45.76 31.19 22.33
CA VAL A 891 45.75 31.30 20.86
C VAL A 891 45.41 29.92 20.28
N HIS A 892 44.23 29.77 19.70
CA HIS A 892 43.76 28.49 19.16
C HIS A 892 43.66 28.53 17.64
N THR A 893 44.03 27.43 16.99
CA THR A 893 43.93 27.27 15.53
C THR A 893 42.84 26.26 15.16
N LEU A 894 41.96 26.65 14.24
CA LEU A 894 40.97 25.78 13.60
C LEU A 894 41.28 25.78 12.11
N ALA A 895 41.56 24.63 11.51
CA ALA A 895 41.97 24.57 10.11
C ALA A 895 41.30 23.43 9.35
N TRP A 896 41.10 23.61 8.05
CA TRP A 896 40.64 22.56 7.14
C TRP A 896 41.62 22.30 6.00
N ALA A 897 41.83 21.03 5.64
CA ALA A 897 42.54 20.60 4.44
C ALA A 897 41.77 19.49 3.67
N ASP A 898 41.96 19.44 2.36
CA ASP A 898 41.24 18.54 1.43
C ASP A 898 41.68 17.07 1.55
N THR A 899 42.99 16.82 1.59
CA THR A 899 43.58 15.47 1.62
C THR A 899 44.78 15.43 2.54
N VAL A 900 45.14 14.22 3.01
CA VAL A 900 46.35 14.04 3.83
C VAL A 900 47.61 14.43 3.06
N ALA A 901 47.68 14.08 1.76
CA ALA A 901 48.82 14.42 0.92
C ALA A 901 49.02 15.95 0.76
N SER A 902 47.93 16.71 0.62
CA SER A 902 47.99 18.18 0.57
C SER A 902 48.34 18.78 1.93
N LEU A 903 47.82 18.22 3.02
CA LEU A 903 48.12 18.63 4.39
C LEU A 903 49.60 18.44 4.74
N GLU A 904 50.20 17.30 4.36
CA GLU A 904 51.60 16.95 4.64
C GLU A 904 52.61 17.95 4.03
N ARG A 905 52.20 18.73 3.02
CA ARG A 905 53.02 19.82 2.45
C ARG A 905 53.15 21.04 3.37
N VAL A 906 52.26 21.17 4.35
CA VAL A 906 52.17 22.32 5.27
C VAL A 906 52.48 21.88 6.70
N VAL A 907 51.84 20.80 7.15
CA VAL A 907 51.96 20.23 8.51
C VAL A 907 52.71 18.91 8.41
N SER A 908 53.87 18.81 9.05
CA SER A 908 54.62 17.55 9.06
C SER A 908 53.93 16.50 9.93
N ARG A 909 54.21 15.20 9.68
CA ARG A 909 53.68 14.11 10.50
C ARG A 909 53.96 14.25 11.99
N ARG A 910 55.11 14.83 12.37
CA ARG A 910 55.47 15.05 13.78
C ARG A 910 54.60 16.11 14.44
N GLU A 911 54.08 17.06 13.68
CA GLU A 911 53.26 18.16 14.18
C GLU A 911 51.77 17.81 14.21
N LEU A 912 51.34 16.71 13.56
CA LEU A 912 49.95 16.25 13.67
C LEU A 912 49.54 16.04 15.12
N VAL A 913 50.46 15.60 15.98
CA VAL A 913 50.25 15.42 17.43
C VAL A 913 49.91 16.74 18.14
N GLU A 914 50.32 17.89 17.60
CA GLU A 914 49.99 19.22 18.14
C GLU A 914 48.54 19.66 17.81
N TRP A 915 47.83 18.86 17.01
CA TRP A 915 46.40 18.99 16.75
C TRP A 915 45.64 17.93 17.55
N GLN A 916 45.30 18.26 18.79
CA GLN A 916 44.59 17.36 19.69
C GLN A 916 43.27 16.86 19.08
N TYR A 917 42.50 17.75 18.46
CA TYR A 917 41.23 17.39 17.85
C TYR A 917 41.37 17.25 16.34
N ARG A 918 40.94 16.09 15.83
CA ARG A 918 40.90 15.82 14.38
C ARG A 918 39.50 15.42 13.97
N VAL A 919 39.00 16.06 12.92
CA VAL A 919 37.77 15.67 12.23
C VAL A 919 38.15 15.07 10.90
N VAL A 920 37.65 13.88 10.62
CA VAL A 920 38.06 13.08 9.47
C VAL A 920 36.81 12.62 8.72
N PHE A 921 36.73 13.00 7.44
CA PHE A 921 35.68 12.57 6.51
C PHE A 921 36.02 11.21 5.85
N PRO A 922 35.13 10.63 5.03
CA PRO A 922 35.44 9.41 4.28
C PRO A 922 36.73 9.54 3.45
N MET A 923 37.66 8.60 3.62
CA MET A 923 38.98 8.63 2.98
C MET A 923 39.63 7.24 2.87
N GLY A 924 40.77 7.13 2.19
CA GLY A 924 41.45 5.84 2.02
C GLY A 924 41.96 5.24 3.34
N ALA A 925 42.09 3.92 3.42
CA ALA A 925 42.53 3.23 4.64
C ALA A 925 43.92 3.68 5.13
N SER A 926 44.85 4.00 4.22
CA SER A 926 46.18 4.54 4.55
C SER A 926 46.11 5.94 5.15
N GLU A 927 45.24 6.80 4.61
CA GLU A 927 45.03 8.17 5.10
C GLU A 927 44.37 8.14 6.48
N SER A 928 43.34 7.29 6.63
CA SER A 928 42.66 7.04 7.91
C SER A 928 43.65 6.60 8.99
N ASN A 929 44.54 5.64 8.69
CA ASN A 929 45.56 5.20 9.65
C ASN A 929 46.54 6.33 10.03
N THR A 930 46.86 7.23 9.10
CA THR A 930 47.78 8.34 9.36
C THR A 930 47.18 9.37 10.33
N LEU A 931 45.86 9.57 10.31
CA LEU A 931 45.18 10.57 11.12
C LEU A 931 44.58 10.02 12.42
N LEU A 932 44.12 8.76 12.41
CA LEU A 932 43.29 8.16 13.47
C LEU A 932 43.92 6.91 14.12
N ASP A 933 45.10 6.47 13.66
CA ASP A 933 45.69 5.16 13.99
C ASP A 933 44.73 3.97 13.75
N SER A 934 43.79 4.14 12.82
CA SER A 934 42.76 3.16 12.50
C SER A 934 42.26 3.34 11.06
N SER A 935 41.81 2.27 10.42
CA SER A 935 41.27 2.28 9.06
C SER A 935 39.77 2.57 8.97
N VAL A 936 39.13 2.93 10.08
CA VAL A 936 37.66 3.07 10.18
C VAL A 936 37.06 4.11 9.24
N ALA A 937 37.77 5.20 8.90
CA ALA A 937 37.24 6.23 8.01
C ALA A 937 37.06 5.73 6.56
N ALA A 938 37.67 4.61 6.19
CA ALA A 938 37.48 3.97 4.88
C ALA A 938 36.10 3.33 4.69
N LYS A 939 35.38 3.06 5.78
CA LYS A 939 33.99 2.54 5.75
C LYS A 939 32.95 3.64 5.97
N LEU A 940 33.39 4.87 6.22
CA LEU A 940 32.50 5.98 6.50
C LEU A 940 31.77 6.41 5.23
N GLN A 941 30.49 6.77 5.35
CA GLN A 941 29.68 7.25 4.24
C GLN A 941 29.31 8.72 4.46
N HIS A 942 29.15 9.47 3.38
CA HIS A 942 28.63 10.84 3.41
C HIS A 942 27.19 10.84 3.96
N PRO A 943 26.79 11.80 4.81
CA PRO A 943 27.49 13.03 5.21
C PRO A 943 28.41 12.90 6.44
N PHE A 944 28.57 11.71 7.02
CA PHE A 944 29.18 11.56 8.35
C PHE A 944 30.69 11.86 8.40
N ALA A 945 31.15 12.26 9.58
CA ALA A 945 32.55 12.46 9.94
C ALA A 945 32.87 11.75 11.26
N PHE A 946 34.15 11.42 11.48
CA PHE A 946 34.67 11.02 12.79
C PHE A 946 35.32 12.21 13.49
N PHE A 947 34.98 12.41 14.77
CA PHE A 947 35.68 13.28 15.69
C PHE A 947 36.62 12.44 16.55
N TYR A 948 37.88 12.83 16.56
CA TYR A 948 38.97 12.16 17.25
C TYR A 948 39.64 13.14 18.23
N ASP A 949 39.90 12.66 19.44
CA ASP A 949 40.62 13.35 20.50
C ASP A 949 41.87 12.53 20.82
N GLU A 950 43.06 13.11 20.60
CA GLU A 950 44.36 12.46 20.80
C GLU A 950 44.50 11.92 22.25
N ASP A 951 43.99 12.66 23.25
CA ASP A 951 44.03 12.23 24.66
C ASP A 951 43.10 11.04 24.96
N ARG A 952 42.15 10.79 24.05
CA ARG A 952 41.14 9.72 24.14
C ARG A 952 41.09 8.93 22.85
N ALA A 953 42.25 8.54 22.33
CA ALA A 953 42.38 7.86 21.04
C ALA A 953 41.49 6.61 20.85
N SER A 954 41.07 5.96 21.95
CA SER A 954 40.16 4.80 21.92
C SER A 954 38.68 5.16 21.75
N GLN A 955 38.30 6.44 21.83
CA GLN A 955 36.92 6.93 21.79
C GLN A 955 36.69 7.80 20.54
N LEU A 956 36.61 7.13 19.38
CA LEU A 956 36.18 7.77 18.12
C LEU A 956 34.67 8.05 18.16
N GLU A 957 34.29 9.29 17.85
CA GLU A 957 32.89 9.71 17.81
C GLU A 957 32.42 9.93 16.37
N LYS A 958 31.46 9.13 15.89
CA LYS A 958 30.78 9.37 14.60
C LYS A 958 29.71 10.45 14.80
N PHE A 959 29.70 11.46 13.93
CA PHE A 959 28.76 12.57 13.99
C PHE A 959 28.33 13.01 12.58
N ASN A 960 27.19 13.71 12.49
CA ASN A 960 26.75 14.35 11.26
C ASN A 960 27.20 15.84 11.28
N PRO A 961 28.18 16.23 10.46
CA PRO A 961 28.76 17.56 10.47
C PRO A 961 27.76 18.62 10.00
N TYR A 962 27.94 19.85 10.48
CA TYR A 962 27.12 20.96 10.05
C TYR A 962 27.40 21.31 8.59
N GLY A 963 26.32 21.40 7.79
CA GLY A 963 26.38 22.03 6.47
C GLY A 963 26.49 23.55 6.57
N VAL A 964 26.62 24.19 5.41
CA VAL A 964 26.64 25.65 5.30
C VAL A 964 25.34 26.24 5.88
N PRO A 965 25.41 27.18 6.85
CA PRO A 965 24.23 27.87 7.34
C PRO A 965 23.61 28.76 6.26
N ASN A 966 22.28 28.88 6.25
CA ASN A 966 21.58 29.80 5.34
C ASN A 966 21.86 31.27 5.70
N SER A 967 21.95 32.12 4.68
CA SER A 967 22.28 33.54 4.85
C SER A 967 21.32 34.28 5.79
N ASP A 968 20.03 33.96 5.78
CA ASP A 968 19.03 34.57 6.67
C ASP A 968 19.30 34.28 8.15
N TRP A 969 19.66 33.04 8.47
CA TRP A 969 20.00 32.66 9.84
C TRP A 969 21.30 33.32 10.28
N ILE A 970 22.30 33.40 9.40
CA ILE A 970 23.56 34.12 9.66
C ILE A 970 23.26 35.58 10.01
N GLN A 971 22.49 36.28 9.17
CA GLN A 971 22.13 37.69 9.39
C GLN A 971 21.38 37.89 10.72
N THR A 972 20.37 37.06 10.99
CA THR A 972 19.57 37.14 12.22
C THR A 972 20.41 36.89 13.47
N THR A 973 21.30 35.90 13.41
CA THR A 973 22.21 35.53 14.49
C THR A 973 23.20 36.65 14.79
N LEU A 974 23.84 37.21 13.76
CA LEU A 974 24.81 38.29 13.89
C LEU A 974 24.16 39.59 14.37
N ALA A 975 22.94 39.90 13.92
CA ALA A 975 22.16 41.02 14.43
C ALA A 975 21.89 40.88 15.94
N THR A 976 21.54 39.67 16.41
CA THR A 976 21.32 39.37 17.83
C THR A 976 22.59 39.56 18.66
N LEU A 977 23.74 39.05 18.18
CA LEU A 977 25.03 39.22 18.85
C LEU A 977 25.46 40.69 18.95
N ARG A 978 25.21 41.49 17.91
CA ARG A 978 25.48 42.95 17.91
C ARG A 978 24.60 43.69 18.90
N GLN A 979 23.30 43.39 18.93
CA GLN A 979 22.36 44.00 19.89
C GLN A 979 22.80 43.73 21.33
N ARG A 980 23.23 42.49 21.61
CA ARG A 980 23.76 42.11 22.93
C ARG A 980 25.02 42.90 23.29
N SER A 981 25.97 43.03 22.37
CA SER A 981 27.20 43.80 22.59
C SER A 981 26.90 45.26 22.94
N ASN A 982 25.99 45.90 22.20
CA ASN A 982 25.57 47.28 22.45
C ASN A 982 24.90 47.45 23.82
N ALA A 983 24.07 46.48 24.23
CA ALA A 983 23.42 46.50 25.54
C ALA A 983 24.39 46.32 26.72
N SER A 984 25.51 45.62 26.53
CA SER A 984 26.57 45.47 27.54
C SER A 984 27.55 46.64 27.64
N THR A 985 27.47 47.62 26.73
CA THR A 985 28.36 48.80 26.70
C THR A 985 27.68 50.06 27.25
N ASN A 986 26.34 50.05 27.38
CA ASN A 986 25.52 51.02 28.09
C ASN A 986 25.28 50.55 29.53
#